data_AF-A0A969WKN9-F1
#
_entry.id   AF-A0A969WKN9-F1
#
_cell.length_a   1.000
_cell.length_b   1.000
_cell.length_c   1.000
_cell.angle_alpha   90.00
_cell.angle_beta   90.00
_cell.angle_gamma   90.00
#
_symmetry.space_group_name_H-M   'P 1'
#
loop_
_entity.id
_entity.type
_entity.pdbx_description
1 polymer ?
#
loop_
_entity_poly.entity_id
_entity_poly.type
_entity_poly.pdbx_seq_one_letter_code
_entity_poly.pdbx_strand_id
1 'polypeptide(L)'
;MQLTAVSRRELFAIGLILLTAVTLRLYRLSSLPGGLNGDEVFNAIDALRVGTEHWPVFFEGNNGREALFLYLAAASLRLLGQTVFALRLPAALLGTGSVWLAWRLGRSLFNRRVGLLSAALIAVSLWPVMESRWALRAVSLTFMTALTVYLLDQGFRRKSGWYWLAGGVAMGLTLYTYIPSRLLPAVILVWIGWLFWTRREETRSQWRQMAVAFITALIVFLPFAWYIWQFPDKVNQRANSMTVALDLATKQGDWGALAASVWGVIRMFSLRGDVDWRYHVSGMPVFDPLTSLFFYIGVALCLWLAFSRKGGRDRPSYALLLLWAGAMLVPNAILEANSSFLRAAGAIVPIYLITAVGFDGAATWLHGRFPKIVTDKVVTAVVLSGLLLTLAVTCHRYVNIWHNQADVRRIYQADLAEIGRFLNQNPPPQGTRVYLADSYVVDIAPRTFAYFSNYPVDWFSINDSFALGNGREPLWVFVGVNETLPPEFASKLGLAEGTVYPFANGDPAFTLYQINPEEAVWPPQQPMDLDFADNPRLIGYDLAPELYRGETIPLFLHWQIPPERTHLPNQIVFAKAQLVDGVGNVWSEVESLLGYPQESWRTDDRFVQMLSLEMPDAMPPGEAHLRVSLRDFAGQPIGMAGENESAGFVVRSRPLTDFTLTPEMPLFDDTLALRDTIFSSQLMPGLDIDIGLDWVAVQRPSIDYKVQFQLWYAGEEAPFLTQTAAIWPDVYPPTQWQAGEAVRSLHRLIIPADMPLGEKPELRLQLLDPATGTAVPLTQGDNKLADMTLVTRDYSYEVPPISQPQNAQFGDSIRLLGYDLADDTVQPGETLRLTLYWQALETPPGHYTVFNHIAALDGRIVAQLDGLPGGTLTGTWLPGEIIVDEREILLGADVGDGRYALRVGLYDAGMGERLPVIMDDQAQINDQLVLTEIEIEP
;
A
#
# COMPACT_ATOMS: atom_id res chain seq x y z
N MET A 1 -35.84 -8.10 39.53
CA MET A 1 -34.89 -8.27 40.65
C MET A 1 -34.38 -6.88 40.98
N GLN A 2 -34.78 -6.30 42.12
CA GLN A 2 -34.23 -5.00 42.55
C GLN A 2 -32.72 -5.18 42.75
N LEU A 3 -31.91 -4.33 42.12
CA LEU A 3 -30.46 -4.32 42.33
C LEU A 3 -30.22 -4.08 43.82
N THR A 4 -29.72 -5.08 44.53
CA THR A 4 -29.36 -4.93 45.94
C THR A 4 -28.33 -3.80 46.08
N ALA A 5 -28.43 -3.02 47.15
CA ALA A 5 -27.50 -1.92 47.41
C ALA A 5 -26.05 -2.44 47.41
N VAL A 6 -25.13 -1.67 46.82
CA VAL A 6 -23.72 -2.05 46.76
C VAL A 6 -23.13 -1.95 48.17
N SER A 7 -22.60 -3.07 48.68
CA SER A 7 -22.02 -3.08 50.04
C SER A 7 -20.71 -2.30 50.11
N ARG A 8 -20.36 -1.73 51.27
CA ARG A 8 -19.06 -1.06 51.47
C ARG A 8 -17.86 -1.94 51.10
N ARG A 9 -17.92 -3.25 51.41
CA ARG A 9 -16.89 -4.23 51.04
C ARG A 9 -16.76 -4.42 49.54
N GLU A 10 -17.88 -4.34 48.81
CA GLU A 10 -17.88 -4.43 47.36
C GLU A 10 -17.30 -3.18 46.71
N LEU A 11 -17.68 -1.98 47.22
CA LEU A 11 -17.08 -0.72 46.79
C LEU A 11 -15.56 -0.69 47.01
N PHE A 12 -15.10 -1.18 48.16
CA PHE A 12 -13.67 -1.31 48.43
C PHE A 12 -12.98 -2.27 47.44
N ALA A 13 -13.57 -3.45 47.19
CA ALA A 13 -13.00 -4.42 46.26
C ALA A 13 -12.91 -3.88 44.83
N ILE A 14 -13.97 -3.25 44.31
CA ILE A 14 -13.92 -2.65 42.97
C ILE A 14 -12.96 -1.44 42.93
N GLY A 15 -12.86 -0.67 44.00
CA GLY A 15 -11.87 0.40 44.12
C GLY A 15 -10.43 -0.11 43.97
N LEU A 16 -10.10 -1.23 44.63
CA LEU A 16 -8.79 -1.87 44.49
C LEU A 16 -8.57 -2.41 43.06
N ILE A 17 -9.57 -3.08 42.48
CA ILE A 17 -9.48 -3.60 41.11
C ILE A 17 -9.26 -2.46 40.10
N LEU A 18 -9.99 -1.35 40.23
CA LEU A 18 -9.82 -0.19 39.35
C LEU A 18 -8.47 0.49 39.56
N LEU A 19 -7.99 0.59 40.80
CA LEU A 19 -6.65 1.11 41.07
C LEU A 19 -5.58 0.24 40.40
N THR A 20 -5.69 -1.09 40.49
CA THR A 20 -4.80 -2.02 39.78
C THR A 20 -4.91 -1.85 38.27
N ALA A 21 -6.13 -1.74 37.72
CA ALA A 21 -6.37 -1.57 36.29
C ALA A 21 -5.74 -0.28 35.74
N VAL A 22 -5.91 0.84 36.45
CA VAL A 22 -5.31 2.14 36.13
C VAL A 22 -3.80 2.07 36.22
N THR A 23 -3.27 1.47 37.30
CA THR A 23 -1.82 1.35 37.50
C THR A 23 -1.18 0.59 36.35
N LEU A 24 -1.71 -0.57 35.97
CA LEU A 24 -1.16 -1.36 34.86
C LEU A 24 -1.26 -0.68 33.50
N ARG A 25 -2.30 0.13 33.27
CA ARG A 25 -2.51 0.83 31.99
C ARG A 25 -1.71 2.13 31.89
N LEU A 26 -1.44 2.80 33.00
CA LEU A 26 -0.67 4.06 33.00
C LEU A 26 0.82 3.87 33.33
N TYR A 27 1.22 2.75 33.94
CA TYR A 27 2.61 2.49 34.28
C TYR A 27 3.50 2.58 33.03
N ARG A 28 4.44 3.53 33.04
CA ARG A 28 5.39 3.79 31.95
C ARG A 28 4.75 3.89 30.56
N LEU A 29 3.52 4.43 30.46
CA LEU A 29 2.75 4.49 29.20
C LEU A 29 3.50 5.15 28.04
N SER A 30 4.33 6.16 28.32
CA SER A 30 5.15 6.86 27.33
C SER A 30 6.38 6.10 26.85
N SER A 31 6.79 5.03 27.56
CA SER A 31 8.08 4.36 27.34
C SER A 31 7.97 2.85 27.16
N LEU A 32 6.79 2.26 27.37
CA LEU A 32 6.49 0.85 27.15
C LEU A 32 5.23 0.73 26.28
N PRO A 33 5.32 0.29 25.01
CA PRO A 33 6.56 -0.05 24.28
C PRO A 33 7.48 1.16 24.02
N GLY A 34 8.72 0.87 23.62
CA GLY A 34 9.84 1.83 23.58
C GLY A 34 9.71 2.96 22.57
N GLY A 35 8.87 2.79 21.55
CA GLY A 35 8.51 3.81 20.57
C GLY A 35 7.04 3.72 20.15
N LEU A 36 6.72 4.13 18.92
CA LEU A 36 5.39 4.09 18.31
C LEU A 36 5.39 3.17 17.08
N ASN A 37 4.35 2.37 16.92
CA ASN A 37 4.16 1.64 15.67
C ASN A 37 3.47 2.53 14.61
N GLY A 38 3.57 2.16 13.34
CA GLY A 38 2.97 2.92 12.24
C GLY A 38 1.47 3.18 12.39
N ASP A 39 0.67 2.21 12.89
CA ASP A 39 -0.78 2.40 13.09
C ASP A 39 -1.09 3.48 14.15
N GLU A 40 -0.28 3.56 15.22
CA GLU A 40 -0.38 4.64 16.22
C GLU A 40 -0.02 6.00 15.62
N VAL A 41 1.04 6.05 14.80
CA VAL A 41 1.52 7.28 14.13
C VAL A 41 0.48 7.81 13.15
N PHE A 42 -0.13 6.95 12.32
CA PHE A 42 -1.22 7.34 11.43
C PHE A 42 -2.42 7.92 12.19
N ASN A 43 -2.81 7.31 13.32
CA ASN A 43 -3.88 7.87 14.15
C ASN A 43 -3.49 9.22 14.75
N ALA A 44 -2.22 9.39 15.11
CA ALA A 44 -1.69 10.65 15.61
C ALA A 44 -1.73 11.77 14.57
N ILE A 45 -1.24 11.51 13.34
CA ILE A 45 -1.24 12.48 12.23
C ILE A 45 -2.65 13.01 11.97
N ASP A 46 -3.61 12.09 11.81
CA ASP A 46 -4.99 12.47 11.56
C ASP A 46 -5.63 13.18 12.74
N ALA A 47 -5.34 12.73 13.97
CA ALA A 47 -5.84 13.38 15.17
C ALA A 47 -5.32 14.82 15.33
N LEU A 48 -4.11 15.13 14.85
CA LEU A 48 -3.58 16.50 14.86
C LEU A 48 -4.28 17.42 13.84
N ARG A 49 -4.78 16.86 12.73
CA ARG A 49 -5.52 17.58 11.67
C ARG A 49 -6.99 17.82 11.99
N VAL A 50 -7.56 16.97 12.84
CA VAL A 50 -8.95 17.11 13.31
C VAL A 50 -9.16 18.51 13.87
N GLY A 51 -10.11 19.24 13.29
CA GLY A 51 -10.57 20.55 13.73
C GLY A 51 -9.61 21.72 13.47
N THR A 52 -8.45 21.49 12.85
CA THR A 52 -7.64 22.56 12.24
C THR A 52 -7.91 22.62 10.74
N GLU A 53 -7.98 21.46 10.09
CA GLU A 53 -8.24 21.33 8.65
C GLU A 53 -9.70 20.95 8.40
N HIS A 54 -10.19 19.86 9.01
CA HIS A 54 -11.56 19.37 8.80
C HIS A 54 -12.07 18.48 9.95
N TRP A 55 -13.36 18.11 9.89
CA TRP A 55 -14.06 17.23 10.85
C TRP A 55 -14.64 16.00 10.14
N PRO A 56 -13.79 15.03 9.78
CA PRO A 56 -14.21 13.93 8.93
C PRO A 56 -15.09 12.92 9.70
N VAL A 57 -16.11 12.38 9.04
CA VAL A 57 -16.92 11.27 9.58
C VAL A 57 -16.23 9.91 9.41
N PHE A 58 -15.27 9.84 8.48
CA PHE A 58 -14.44 8.67 8.17
C PHE A 58 -13.07 9.16 7.68
N PHE A 59 -11.99 8.49 8.11
CA PHE A 59 -10.62 8.85 7.73
C PHE A 59 -10.13 7.88 6.66
N GLU A 60 -9.94 8.37 5.43
CA GLU A 60 -9.64 7.53 4.25
C GLU A 60 -8.24 6.90 4.28
N GLY A 61 -7.24 7.58 4.87
CA GLY A 61 -5.86 7.08 4.94
C GLY A 61 -5.71 5.77 5.74
N ASN A 62 -4.60 5.06 5.54
CA ASN A 62 -4.29 3.77 6.17
C ASN A 62 -5.48 2.78 6.10
N ASN A 63 -5.95 2.52 4.88
CA ASN A 63 -7.04 1.58 4.55
C ASN A 63 -8.42 1.91 5.17
N GLY A 64 -8.69 3.17 5.52
CA GLY A 64 -9.98 3.56 6.06
C GLY A 64 -10.19 3.26 7.56
N ARG A 65 -10.55 4.28 8.34
CA ARG A 65 -10.70 4.21 9.80
C ARG A 65 -11.91 5.01 10.31
N GLU A 66 -12.66 4.44 11.26
CA GLU A 66 -13.81 5.12 11.87
C GLU A 66 -13.37 6.16 12.91
N ALA A 67 -14.19 7.21 13.05
CA ALA A 67 -13.72 8.47 13.62
C ALA A 67 -13.65 8.54 15.15
N LEU A 68 -14.38 7.70 15.91
CA LEU A 68 -14.62 7.95 17.33
C LEU A 68 -13.32 8.01 18.14
N PHE A 69 -12.41 7.05 17.93
CA PHE A 69 -11.16 7.00 18.67
C PHE A 69 -10.23 8.17 18.29
N LEU A 70 -10.20 8.56 17.02
CA LEU A 70 -9.36 9.66 16.54
C LEU A 70 -9.80 11.00 17.14
N TYR A 71 -11.11 11.21 17.34
CA TYR A 71 -11.60 12.38 18.07
C TYR A 71 -11.14 12.41 19.54
N LEU A 72 -11.09 11.26 20.21
CA LEU A 72 -10.57 11.18 21.58
C LEU A 72 -9.06 11.42 21.63
N ALA A 73 -8.31 10.90 20.65
CA ALA A 73 -6.88 11.16 20.51
C ALA A 73 -6.62 12.65 20.22
N ALA A 74 -7.38 13.26 19.32
CA ALA A 74 -7.28 14.69 18.98
C ALA A 74 -7.52 15.58 20.20
N ALA A 75 -8.58 15.29 20.97
CA ALA A 75 -8.86 16.01 22.21
C ALA A 75 -7.71 15.87 23.22
N SER A 76 -7.16 14.66 23.37
CA SER A 76 -6.05 14.40 24.30
C SER A 76 -4.76 15.12 23.89
N LEU A 77 -4.38 15.05 22.61
CA LEU A 77 -3.20 15.72 22.06
C LEU A 77 -3.29 17.25 22.17
N ARG A 78 -4.49 17.82 21.95
CA ARG A 78 -4.72 19.27 22.10
C ARG A 78 -4.63 19.72 23.56
N LEU A 79 -5.11 18.92 24.50
CA LEU A 79 -5.15 19.27 25.92
C LEU A 79 -3.79 19.06 26.62
N LEU A 80 -3.03 18.04 26.22
CA LEU A 80 -1.81 17.61 26.92
C LEU A 80 -0.53 17.76 26.08
N GLY A 81 -0.66 18.23 24.85
CA GLY A 81 0.45 18.37 23.89
C GLY A 81 0.75 17.09 23.12
N GLN A 82 1.59 17.23 22.08
CA GLN A 82 2.04 16.13 21.23
C GLN A 82 3.05 15.24 21.98
N THR A 83 2.54 14.31 22.78
CA THR A 83 3.35 13.36 23.55
C THR A 83 2.79 11.95 23.40
N VAL A 84 3.65 10.93 23.56
CA VAL A 84 3.23 9.52 23.56
C VAL A 84 2.19 9.25 24.66
N PHE A 85 2.34 9.91 25.82
CA PHE A 85 1.37 9.83 26.91
C PHE A 85 -0.01 10.31 26.47
N ALA A 86 -0.09 11.52 25.89
CA ALA A 86 -1.34 12.10 25.43
C ALA A 86 -2.00 11.24 24.34
N LEU A 87 -1.21 10.70 23.42
CA LEU A 87 -1.70 9.83 22.34
C LEU A 87 -2.34 8.53 22.89
N ARG A 88 -1.71 7.88 23.87
CA ARG A 88 -2.16 6.59 24.43
C ARG A 88 -3.17 6.72 25.57
N LEU A 89 -3.30 7.88 26.20
CA LEU A 89 -4.19 8.10 27.36
C LEU A 89 -5.66 7.72 27.09
N PRO A 90 -6.28 8.07 25.95
CA PRO A 90 -7.66 7.67 25.65
C PRO A 90 -7.87 6.16 25.73
N ALA A 91 -6.93 5.38 25.21
CA ALA A 91 -6.99 3.91 25.26
C ALA A 91 -6.94 3.40 26.70
N ALA A 92 -6.04 3.93 27.53
CA ALA A 92 -5.92 3.56 28.94
C ALA A 92 -7.19 3.86 29.74
N LEU A 93 -7.85 4.98 29.44
CA LEU A 93 -9.11 5.38 30.07
C LEU A 93 -10.28 4.49 29.62
N LEU A 94 -10.40 4.20 28.31
CA LEU A 94 -11.44 3.31 27.77
C LEU A 94 -11.27 1.86 28.28
N GLY A 95 -10.03 1.38 28.39
CA GLY A 95 -9.71 0.07 28.96
C GLY A 95 -10.10 -0.03 30.44
N THR A 96 -9.72 0.97 31.25
CA THR A 96 -10.17 1.06 32.66
C THR A 96 -11.70 1.16 32.75
N GLY A 97 -12.33 1.94 31.87
CA GLY A 97 -13.79 2.02 31.78
C GLY A 97 -14.45 0.67 31.50
N SER A 98 -13.81 -0.16 30.68
CA SER A 98 -14.28 -1.51 30.36
C SER A 98 -14.23 -2.45 31.58
N VAL A 99 -13.24 -2.30 32.46
CA VAL A 99 -13.19 -3.02 33.75
C VAL A 99 -14.39 -2.65 34.64
N TRP A 100 -14.71 -1.36 34.73
CA TRP A 100 -15.89 -0.91 35.48
C TRP A 100 -17.19 -1.44 34.87
N LEU A 101 -17.33 -1.37 33.54
CA LEU A 101 -18.51 -1.87 32.83
C LEU A 101 -18.67 -3.39 33.00
N ALA A 102 -17.59 -4.17 32.97
CA ALA A 102 -17.64 -5.60 33.22
C ALA A 102 -18.17 -5.92 34.63
N TRP A 103 -17.75 -5.18 35.66
CA TRP A 103 -18.32 -5.32 37.01
C TRP A 103 -19.81 -5.01 37.04
N ARG A 104 -20.22 -3.89 36.42
CA ARG A 104 -21.62 -3.47 36.36
C ARG A 104 -22.49 -4.49 35.63
N LEU A 105 -22.03 -4.98 34.48
CA LEU A 105 -22.71 -5.99 33.66
C LEU A 105 -22.78 -7.34 34.36
N GLY A 106 -21.66 -7.89 34.85
CA GLY A 106 -21.66 -9.18 35.54
C GLY A 106 -22.56 -9.17 36.78
N ARG A 107 -22.60 -8.04 37.50
CA ARG A 107 -23.52 -7.84 38.62
C ARG A 107 -24.98 -7.75 38.19
N SER A 108 -25.29 -7.04 37.09
CA SER A 108 -26.67 -6.84 36.65
C SER A 108 -27.25 -8.07 35.97
N LEU A 109 -26.45 -8.74 35.14
CA LEU A 109 -26.81 -9.91 34.35
C LEU A 109 -26.90 -11.19 35.20
N PHE A 110 -26.04 -11.31 36.21
CA PHE A 110 -25.92 -12.48 37.07
C PHE A 110 -25.87 -12.08 38.55
N ASN A 111 -24.67 -11.92 39.11
CA ASN A 111 -24.47 -11.72 40.53
C ASN A 111 -23.15 -10.99 40.85
N ARG A 112 -22.96 -10.64 42.13
CA ARG A 112 -21.77 -9.93 42.61
C ARG A 112 -20.46 -10.66 42.30
N ARG A 113 -20.42 -12.00 42.40
CA ARG A 113 -19.19 -12.79 42.20
C ARG A 113 -18.74 -12.70 40.75
N VAL A 114 -19.66 -12.91 39.80
CA VAL A 114 -19.41 -12.77 38.36
C VAL A 114 -18.94 -11.35 38.02
N GLY A 115 -19.59 -10.32 38.58
CA GLY A 115 -19.18 -8.92 38.39
C GLY A 115 -17.76 -8.63 38.88
N LEU A 116 -17.44 -8.96 40.13
CA LEU A 116 -16.09 -8.68 40.67
C LEU A 116 -15.00 -9.50 39.97
N LEU A 117 -15.27 -10.77 39.66
CA LEU A 117 -14.29 -11.65 39.03
C LEU A 117 -14.01 -11.26 37.58
N SER A 118 -15.03 -10.96 36.78
CA SER A 118 -14.83 -10.48 35.40
C SER A 118 -14.02 -9.19 35.35
N ALA A 119 -14.34 -8.22 36.23
CA ALA A 119 -13.55 -7.00 36.35
C ALA A 119 -12.11 -7.27 36.79
N ALA A 120 -11.90 -8.14 37.78
CA ALA A 120 -10.56 -8.49 38.25
C ALA A 120 -9.72 -9.17 37.15
N LEU A 121 -10.31 -10.09 36.39
CA LEU A 121 -9.62 -10.76 35.28
C LEU A 121 -9.25 -9.78 34.17
N ILE A 122 -10.18 -8.92 33.72
CA ILE A 122 -9.87 -7.89 32.70
C ILE A 122 -8.83 -6.88 33.22
N ALA A 123 -8.82 -6.60 34.52
CA ALA A 123 -7.84 -5.70 35.12
C ALA A 123 -6.40 -6.24 35.00
N VAL A 124 -6.19 -7.56 35.18
CA VAL A 124 -4.85 -8.16 35.33
C VAL A 124 -4.41 -9.05 34.17
N SER A 125 -5.31 -9.51 33.30
CA SER A 125 -4.94 -10.37 32.16
C SER A 125 -4.17 -9.61 31.09
N LEU A 126 -3.22 -10.30 30.46
CA LEU A 126 -2.31 -9.70 29.48
C LEU A 126 -3.04 -9.08 28.29
N TRP A 127 -3.97 -9.80 27.65
CA TRP A 127 -4.65 -9.31 26.45
C TRP A 127 -5.39 -7.97 26.68
N PRO A 128 -6.30 -7.82 27.68
CA PRO A 128 -6.96 -6.53 27.92
C PRO A 128 -6.05 -5.44 28.45
N VAL A 129 -4.94 -5.79 29.12
CA VAL A 129 -3.94 -4.80 29.57
C VAL A 129 -3.19 -4.24 28.36
N MET A 130 -2.71 -5.10 27.46
CA MET A 130 -1.95 -4.66 26.30
C MET A 130 -2.83 -3.86 25.32
N GLU A 131 -4.03 -4.37 25.03
CA GLU A 131 -5.00 -3.75 24.11
C GLU A 131 -5.35 -2.29 24.47
N SER A 132 -5.41 -1.99 25.75
CA SER A 132 -5.72 -0.67 26.27
C SER A 132 -4.51 0.21 26.56
N ARG A 133 -3.35 -0.12 25.99
CA ARG A 133 -2.11 0.68 26.10
C ARG A 133 -1.63 1.26 24.77
N TRP A 134 -2.26 0.90 23.64
CA TRP A 134 -1.95 1.47 22.33
C TRP A 134 -3.00 2.47 21.89
N ALA A 135 -2.57 3.46 21.13
CA ALA A 135 -3.46 4.46 20.56
C ALA A 135 -4.21 3.93 19.32
N LEU A 136 -5.01 2.88 19.52
CA LEU A 136 -5.75 2.20 18.46
C LEU A 136 -7.26 2.19 18.74
N ARG A 137 -8.04 2.24 17.66
CA ARG A 137 -9.51 2.27 17.71
C ARG A 137 -10.17 1.03 18.32
N ALA A 138 -9.49 -0.12 18.35
CA ALA A 138 -10.03 -1.38 18.88
C ALA A 138 -10.55 -1.26 20.33
N VAL A 139 -9.90 -0.47 21.18
CA VAL A 139 -10.30 -0.27 22.60
C VAL A 139 -11.61 0.47 22.74
N SER A 140 -11.90 1.35 21.78
CA SER A 140 -13.19 2.03 21.73
C SER A 140 -14.32 1.05 21.42
N LEU A 141 -14.08 0.00 20.62
CA LEU A 141 -15.06 -1.07 20.37
C LEU A 141 -15.35 -1.86 21.67
N THR A 142 -14.31 -2.27 22.39
CA THR A 142 -14.47 -3.01 23.66
C THR A 142 -15.28 -2.21 24.67
N PHE A 143 -14.98 -0.93 24.83
CA PHE A 143 -15.70 -0.05 25.74
C PHE A 143 -17.14 0.24 25.26
N MET A 144 -17.33 0.62 24.00
CA MET A 144 -18.63 1.04 23.46
C MET A 144 -19.63 -0.11 23.35
N THR A 145 -19.18 -1.31 22.97
CA THR A 145 -20.04 -2.51 22.96
C THR A 145 -20.52 -2.83 24.38
N ALA A 146 -19.62 -2.80 25.37
CA ALA A 146 -19.97 -3.03 26.77
C ALA A 146 -20.89 -1.93 27.33
N LEU A 147 -20.65 -0.67 26.98
CA LEU A 147 -21.49 0.46 27.39
C LEU A 147 -22.90 0.34 26.81
N THR A 148 -22.99 0.04 25.51
CA THR A 148 -24.26 -0.19 24.81
C THR A 148 -25.05 -1.31 25.47
N VAL A 149 -24.43 -2.48 25.64
CA VAL A 149 -25.07 -3.63 26.29
C VAL A 149 -25.51 -3.29 27.71
N TYR A 150 -24.69 -2.58 28.48
CA TYR A 150 -25.03 -2.17 29.84
C TYR A 150 -26.23 -1.23 29.88
N LEU A 151 -26.26 -0.20 29.03
CA LEU A 151 -27.36 0.77 28.99
C LEU A 151 -28.67 0.12 28.57
N LEU A 152 -28.66 -0.75 27.55
CA LEU A 152 -29.84 -1.48 27.10
C LEU A 152 -30.33 -2.47 28.18
N ASP A 153 -29.43 -3.17 28.87
CA ASP A 153 -29.77 -4.03 30.01
C ASP A 153 -30.41 -3.23 31.16
N GLN A 154 -29.87 -2.05 31.50
CA GLN A 154 -30.46 -1.16 32.49
C GLN A 154 -31.83 -0.63 32.04
N GLY A 155 -31.99 -0.28 30.76
CA GLY A 155 -33.27 0.12 30.18
C GLY A 155 -34.33 -0.95 30.38
N PHE A 156 -34.00 -2.19 30.02
CA PHE A 156 -34.89 -3.33 30.16
C PHE A 156 -35.24 -3.66 31.62
N ARG A 157 -34.25 -3.71 32.52
CA ARG A 157 -34.45 -4.10 33.93
C ARG A 157 -35.13 -3.03 34.76
N ARG A 158 -34.82 -1.75 34.51
CA ARG A 158 -35.37 -0.61 35.26
C ARG A 158 -36.63 -0.03 34.64
N LYS A 159 -37.03 -0.51 33.44
CA LYS A 159 -38.16 0.03 32.66
C LYS A 159 -38.05 1.54 32.43
N SER A 160 -36.86 2.01 32.07
CA SER A 160 -36.55 3.43 31.97
C SER A 160 -36.26 3.82 30.53
N GLY A 161 -37.06 4.74 29.98
CA GLY A 161 -36.89 5.26 28.63
C GLY A 161 -35.56 6.01 28.43
N TRP A 162 -35.04 6.67 29.46
CA TRP A 162 -33.75 7.37 29.39
C TRP A 162 -32.57 6.42 29.15
N TYR A 163 -32.57 5.24 29.79
CA TYR A 163 -31.55 4.23 29.55
C TYR A 163 -31.65 3.62 28.15
N TRP A 164 -32.87 3.45 27.62
CA TRP A 164 -33.07 3.04 26.24
C TRP A 164 -32.58 4.08 25.24
N LEU A 165 -32.89 5.37 25.47
CA LEU A 165 -32.39 6.48 24.65
C LEU A 165 -30.85 6.53 24.67
N ALA A 166 -30.24 6.53 25.86
CA ALA A 166 -28.79 6.53 26.01
C ALA A 166 -28.15 5.28 25.38
N GLY A 167 -28.79 4.11 25.50
CA GLY A 167 -28.36 2.88 24.84
C GLY A 167 -28.43 2.97 23.32
N GLY A 168 -29.43 3.66 22.76
CA GLY A 168 -29.52 3.99 21.34
C GLY A 168 -28.38 4.89 20.86
N VAL A 169 -28.10 5.97 21.60
CA VAL A 169 -26.95 6.85 21.31
C VAL A 169 -25.64 6.06 21.34
N ALA A 170 -25.41 5.26 22.38
CA ALA A 170 -24.21 4.43 22.51
C ALA A 170 -24.11 3.39 21.38
N MET A 171 -25.22 2.79 20.96
CA MET A 171 -25.24 1.85 19.84
C MET A 171 -24.87 2.53 18.51
N GLY A 172 -25.39 3.73 18.25
CA GLY A 172 -25.01 4.52 17.08
C GLY A 172 -23.53 4.90 17.09
N LEU A 173 -23.01 5.36 18.24
CA LEU A 173 -21.58 5.68 18.40
C LEU A 173 -20.68 4.44 18.30
N THR A 174 -21.17 3.27 18.69
CA THR A 174 -20.41 2.02 18.54
C THR A 174 -20.05 1.76 17.08
N LEU A 175 -20.89 2.18 16.13
CA LEU A 175 -20.61 2.02 14.68
C LEU A 175 -19.50 2.94 14.17
N TYR A 176 -19.03 3.91 14.96
CA TYR A 176 -17.87 4.77 14.66
C TYR A 176 -16.57 4.26 15.31
N THR A 177 -16.53 3.02 15.80
CA THR A 177 -15.35 2.48 16.53
C THR A 177 -14.41 1.68 15.65
N TYR A 178 -14.77 0.45 15.35
CA TYR A 178 -13.95 -0.54 14.65
C TYR A 178 -14.85 -1.43 13.80
N ILE A 179 -14.34 -2.00 12.72
CA ILE A 179 -15.13 -2.74 11.71
C ILE A 179 -16.09 -3.79 12.33
N PRO A 180 -15.69 -4.62 13.32
CA PRO A 180 -16.59 -5.60 13.95
C PRO A 180 -17.85 -5.00 14.61
N SER A 181 -17.85 -3.70 14.93
CA SER A 181 -19.01 -3.01 15.52
C SER A 181 -20.29 -3.14 14.68
N ARG A 182 -20.16 -3.29 13.36
CA ARG A 182 -21.28 -3.44 12.41
C ARG A 182 -22.17 -4.64 12.72
N LEU A 183 -21.64 -5.66 13.41
CA LEU A 183 -22.40 -6.84 13.82
C LEU A 183 -23.20 -6.63 15.12
N LEU A 184 -22.93 -5.59 15.91
CA LEU A 184 -23.59 -5.39 17.20
C LEU A 184 -25.11 -5.15 17.07
N PRO A 185 -25.63 -4.31 16.15
CA PRO A 185 -27.08 -4.15 15.99
C PRO A 185 -27.80 -5.48 15.73
N ALA A 186 -27.20 -6.36 14.92
CA ALA A 186 -27.74 -7.69 14.66
C ALA A 186 -27.75 -8.57 15.93
N VAL A 187 -26.68 -8.55 16.73
CA VAL A 187 -26.64 -9.22 18.04
C VAL A 187 -27.79 -8.76 18.94
N ILE A 188 -28.02 -7.45 19.02
CA ILE A 188 -29.08 -6.88 19.86
C ILE A 188 -30.47 -7.27 19.33
N LEU A 189 -30.69 -7.27 18.01
CA LEU A 189 -31.95 -7.71 17.40
C LEU A 189 -32.24 -9.18 17.70
N VAL A 190 -31.26 -10.07 17.50
CA VAL A 190 -31.41 -11.50 17.80
C VAL A 190 -31.66 -11.72 19.30
N TRP A 191 -30.96 -10.97 20.15
CA TRP A 191 -31.19 -11.01 21.59
C TRP A 191 -32.58 -10.50 22.00
N ILE A 192 -33.11 -9.46 21.35
CA ILE A 192 -34.49 -9.00 21.57
C ILE A 192 -35.49 -10.08 21.14
N GLY A 193 -35.26 -10.76 20.00
CA GLY A 193 -36.04 -11.93 19.60
C GLY A 193 -36.02 -13.02 20.68
N TRP A 194 -34.84 -13.28 21.26
CA TRP A 194 -34.69 -14.19 22.40
C TRP A 194 -35.46 -13.73 23.65
N LEU A 195 -35.48 -12.43 23.93
CA LEU A 195 -36.28 -11.83 25.00
C LEU A 195 -37.79 -11.96 24.73
N PHE A 196 -38.24 -11.87 23.48
CA PHE A 196 -39.64 -12.14 23.12
C PHE A 196 -40.01 -13.62 23.36
N TRP A 197 -39.08 -14.53 23.09
CA TRP A 197 -39.31 -15.96 23.31
C TRP A 197 -39.36 -16.32 24.80
N THR A 198 -38.43 -15.79 25.60
CA THR A 198 -38.24 -16.22 27.00
C THR A 198 -38.92 -15.30 28.03
N ARG A 199 -39.16 -14.03 27.69
CA ARG A 199 -39.73 -12.99 28.58
C ARG A 199 -40.82 -12.16 27.88
N ARG A 200 -41.70 -12.82 27.13
CA ARG A 200 -42.70 -12.21 26.23
C ARG A 200 -43.43 -10.98 26.79
N GLU A 201 -43.98 -11.07 28.00
CA GLU A 201 -44.77 -9.98 28.60
C GLU A 201 -43.90 -8.77 29.00
N GLU A 202 -42.76 -9.01 29.64
CA GLU A 202 -41.80 -7.95 30.02
C GLU A 202 -41.30 -7.20 28.78
N THR A 203 -40.98 -7.94 27.73
CA THR A 203 -40.51 -7.41 26.44
C THR A 203 -41.61 -6.65 25.71
N ARG A 204 -42.82 -7.20 25.62
CA ARG A 204 -43.97 -6.51 25.01
C ARG A 204 -44.35 -5.23 25.76
N SER A 205 -44.07 -5.11 27.05
CA SER A 205 -44.31 -3.85 27.76
C SER A 205 -43.35 -2.71 27.40
N GLN A 206 -42.23 -3.03 26.72
CA GLN A 206 -41.14 -2.08 26.45
C GLN A 206 -40.76 -1.93 24.96
N TRP A 207 -41.55 -2.50 24.03
CA TRP A 207 -41.20 -2.52 22.60
C TRP A 207 -41.05 -1.11 22.00
N ARG A 208 -41.82 -0.13 22.49
CA ARG A 208 -41.72 1.27 22.02
C ARG A 208 -40.38 1.88 22.40
N GLN A 209 -39.92 1.64 23.63
CA GLN A 209 -38.63 2.12 24.11
C GLN A 209 -37.48 1.43 23.37
N MET A 210 -37.62 0.14 23.04
CA MET A 210 -36.68 -0.57 22.17
C MET A 210 -36.63 0.09 20.78
N ALA A 211 -37.77 0.38 20.16
CA ALA A 211 -37.82 1.07 18.87
C ALA A 211 -37.17 2.46 18.93
N VAL A 212 -37.40 3.23 20.01
CA VAL A 212 -36.73 4.52 20.25
C VAL A 212 -35.21 4.36 20.29
N ALA A 213 -34.69 3.32 20.93
CA ALA A 213 -33.25 3.06 20.97
C ALA A 213 -32.68 2.81 19.55
N PHE A 214 -33.36 2.01 18.71
CA PHE A 214 -32.92 1.77 17.32
C PHE A 214 -33.01 3.01 16.44
N ILE A 215 -34.10 3.78 16.55
CA ILE A 215 -34.25 5.05 15.82
C ILE A 215 -33.14 6.02 16.21
N THR A 216 -32.86 6.13 17.52
CA THR A 216 -31.78 7.00 18.02
C THR A 216 -30.41 6.53 17.51
N ALA A 217 -30.15 5.23 17.52
CA ALA A 217 -28.92 4.67 16.96
C ALA A 217 -28.77 4.99 15.48
N LEU A 218 -29.85 4.87 14.70
CA LEU A 218 -29.87 5.21 13.29
C LEU A 218 -29.59 6.71 13.06
N ILE A 219 -30.20 7.60 13.85
CA ILE A 219 -29.96 9.05 13.76
C ILE A 219 -28.49 9.38 14.04
N VAL A 220 -27.89 8.79 15.07
CA VAL A 220 -26.47 9.01 15.41
C VAL A 220 -25.54 8.43 14.34
N PHE A 221 -25.89 7.28 13.76
CA PHE A 221 -25.14 6.65 12.69
C PHE A 221 -25.34 7.30 11.32
N LEU A 222 -26.40 8.09 11.13
CA LEU A 222 -26.82 8.61 9.84
C LEU A 222 -25.71 9.34 9.05
N PRO A 223 -24.89 10.22 9.65
CA PRO A 223 -23.81 10.89 8.92
C PRO A 223 -22.81 9.89 8.31
N PHE A 224 -22.40 8.88 9.07
CA PHE A 224 -21.51 7.85 8.56
C PHE A 224 -22.23 6.92 7.57
N ALA A 225 -23.48 6.54 7.84
CA ALA A 225 -24.29 5.76 6.90
C ALA A 225 -24.40 6.43 5.52
N TRP A 226 -24.60 7.76 5.51
CA TRP A 226 -24.62 8.56 4.30
C TRP A 226 -23.28 8.52 3.57
N TYR A 227 -22.16 8.67 4.28
CA TYR A 227 -20.82 8.57 3.70
C TYR A 227 -20.54 7.17 3.12
N ILE A 228 -20.96 6.10 3.81
CA ILE A 228 -20.84 4.71 3.30
C ILE A 228 -21.61 4.54 1.99
N TRP A 229 -22.79 5.15 1.88
CA TRP A 229 -23.61 5.07 0.68
C TRP A 229 -22.96 5.80 -0.51
N GLN A 230 -22.33 6.96 -0.26
CA GLN A 230 -21.63 7.75 -1.28
C GLN A 230 -20.30 7.11 -1.71
N PHE A 231 -19.54 6.53 -0.77
CA PHE A 231 -18.19 6.03 -1.00
C PHE A 231 -18.00 4.59 -0.49
N PRO A 232 -18.74 3.61 -1.04
CA PRO A 232 -18.71 2.23 -0.56
C PRO A 232 -17.32 1.59 -0.68
N ASP A 233 -16.59 1.86 -1.77
CA ASP A 233 -15.27 1.28 -2.02
C ASP A 233 -14.21 1.80 -1.05
N LYS A 234 -14.25 3.11 -0.76
CA LYS A 234 -13.34 3.73 0.23
C LYS A 234 -13.53 3.15 1.62
N VAL A 235 -14.79 2.95 2.05
CA VAL A 235 -15.09 2.41 3.38
C VAL A 235 -14.79 0.92 3.49
N ASN A 236 -15.01 0.16 2.43
CA ASN A 236 -14.88 -1.29 2.43
C ASN A 236 -13.53 -1.77 1.90
N GLN A 237 -12.59 -0.89 1.53
CA GLN A 237 -11.24 -1.23 1.08
C GLN A 237 -10.55 -2.27 1.98
N ARG A 238 -10.59 -2.07 3.32
CA ARG A 238 -10.03 -3.01 4.29
C ARG A 238 -10.82 -4.31 4.41
N ALA A 239 -12.14 -4.28 4.26
CA ALA A 239 -12.94 -5.50 4.32
C ALA A 239 -12.71 -6.35 3.06
N ASN A 240 -12.72 -5.73 1.89
CA ASN A 240 -12.56 -6.37 0.58
C ASN A 240 -11.16 -6.96 0.38
N SER A 241 -10.12 -6.35 0.94
CA SER A 241 -8.74 -6.87 0.86
C SER A 241 -8.45 -8.03 1.82
N MET A 242 -9.36 -8.32 2.76
CA MET A 242 -9.07 -9.24 3.87
C MET A 242 -9.99 -10.46 3.93
N THR A 243 -10.87 -10.71 2.95
CA THR A 243 -11.78 -11.87 2.93
C THR A 243 -11.14 -13.16 2.40
N VAL A 244 -9.82 -13.34 2.53
CA VAL A 244 -9.07 -14.42 1.88
C VAL A 244 -9.63 -15.80 2.19
N ALA A 245 -9.86 -16.14 3.47
CA ALA A 245 -10.35 -17.47 3.83
C ALA A 245 -11.79 -17.72 3.33
N LEU A 246 -12.65 -16.69 3.36
CA LEU A 246 -14.01 -16.77 2.84
C LEU A 246 -14.04 -16.85 1.30
N ASP A 247 -13.15 -16.12 0.63
CA ASP A 247 -13.02 -16.12 -0.83
C ASP A 247 -12.48 -17.46 -1.33
N LEU A 248 -11.48 -18.04 -0.66
CA LEU A 248 -11.01 -19.39 -0.95
C LEU A 248 -12.15 -20.41 -0.81
N ALA A 249 -12.95 -20.31 0.25
CA ALA A 249 -14.08 -21.23 0.47
C ALA A 249 -15.22 -21.05 -0.55
N THR A 250 -15.61 -19.80 -0.85
CA THR A 250 -16.81 -19.53 -1.65
C THR A 250 -16.53 -19.41 -3.15
N LYS A 251 -15.37 -18.88 -3.56
CA LYS A 251 -14.98 -18.72 -4.96
C LYS A 251 -14.19 -19.93 -5.49
N GLN A 252 -13.35 -20.55 -4.66
CA GLN A 252 -12.49 -21.67 -5.06
C GLN A 252 -12.92 -23.03 -4.48
N GLY A 253 -13.97 -23.06 -3.63
CA GLY A 253 -14.48 -24.29 -3.03
C GLY A 253 -13.62 -24.87 -1.90
N ASP A 254 -12.58 -24.17 -1.43
CA ASP A 254 -11.70 -24.62 -0.35
C ASP A 254 -12.28 -24.31 1.04
N TRP A 255 -13.26 -25.12 1.46
CA TRP A 255 -13.81 -25.07 2.81
C TRP A 255 -12.79 -25.43 3.90
N GLY A 256 -11.66 -26.05 3.52
CA GLY A 256 -10.55 -26.36 4.42
C GLY A 256 -9.89 -25.11 4.97
N ALA A 257 -9.70 -24.08 4.15
CA ALA A 257 -9.15 -22.78 4.56
C ALA A 257 -10.02 -22.09 5.63
N LEU A 258 -11.35 -22.07 5.44
CA LEU A 258 -12.29 -21.50 6.42
C LEU A 258 -12.31 -22.32 7.72
N ALA A 259 -12.32 -23.65 7.63
CA ALA A 259 -12.26 -24.51 8.81
C ALA A 259 -10.95 -24.31 9.60
N ALA A 260 -9.82 -24.13 8.90
CA ALA A 260 -8.54 -23.83 9.53
C ALA A 260 -8.54 -22.47 10.24
N SER A 261 -9.14 -21.43 9.65
CA SER A 261 -9.30 -20.11 10.29
C SER A 261 -10.17 -20.17 11.55
N VAL A 262 -11.35 -20.81 11.46
CA VAL A 262 -12.23 -21.02 12.61
C VAL A 262 -11.51 -21.80 13.73
N TRP A 263 -10.77 -22.86 13.36
CA TRP A 263 -9.97 -23.62 14.31
C TRP A 263 -8.87 -22.77 14.96
N GLY A 264 -8.22 -21.90 14.17
CA GLY A 264 -7.29 -20.87 14.62
C GLY A 264 -7.87 -19.97 15.72
N VAL A 265 -9.12 -19.52 15.54
CA VAL A 265 -9.83 -18.69 16.53
C VAL A 265 -10.16 -19.49 17.79
N ILE A 266 -10.62 -20.74 17.68
CA ILE A 266 -10.94 -21.59 18.83
C ILE A 266 -9.70 -21.90 19.67
N ARG A 267 -8.57 -22.21 19.03
CA ARG A 267 -7.32 -22.56 19.70
C ARG A 267 -6.66 -21.36 20.42
N MET A 268 -7.01 -20.13 20.04
CA MET A 268 -6.43 -18.91 20.61
C MET A 268 -6.60 -18.82 22.13
N PHE A 269 -7.68 -19.40 22.66
CA PHE A 269 -8.01 -19.29 24.07
C PHE A 269 -7.14 -20.15 24.98
N SER A 270 -6.57 -21.26 24.47
CA SER A 270 -5.98 -22.28 25.35
C SER A 270 -4.74 -22.98 24.80
N LEU A 271 -4.50 -22.95 23.49
CA LEU A 271 -3.42 -23.71 22.86
C LEU A 271 -2.39 -22.79 22.19
N ARG A 272 -2.83 -21.96 21.25
CA ARG A 272 -1.94 -21.11 20.45
C ARG A 272 -2.66 -19.86 19.99
N GLY A 273 -2.19 -18.71 20.43
CA GLY A 273 -2.74 -17.40 20.09
C GLY A 273 -2.19 -16.81 18.80
N ASP A 274 -2.31 -15.48 18.70
CA ASP A 274 -1.73 -14.66 17.64
C ASP A 274 -0.21 -14.82 17.59
N VAL A 275 0.34 -15.00 16.39
CA VAL A 275 1.77 -15.23 16.15
C VAL A 275 2.52 -13.94 15.83
N ASP A 276 1.81 -12.83 15.58
CA ASP A 276 2.45 -11.53 15.39
C ASP A 276 2.85 -10.93 16.75
N TRP A 277 4.11 -10.51 16.85
CA TRP A 277 4.65 -9.80 18.02
C TRP A 277 4.05 -8.40 18.22
N ARG A 278 3.38 -7.83 17.20
CA ARG A 278 2.88 -6.45 17.19
C ARG A 278 1.93 -6.12 18.35
N TYR A 279 1.02 -7.03 18.70
CA TYR A 279 -0.07 -6.78 19.66
C TYR A 279 -0.18 -7.82 20.78
N HIS A 280 0.74 -8.79 20.87
CA HIS A 280 0.80 -9.74 21.99
C HIS A 280 2.14 -10.48 22.00
N VAL A 281 2.37 -11.26 23.06
CA VAL A 281 3.45 -12.27 23.06
C VAL A 281 3.10 -13.34 22.02
N SER A 282 3.99 -13.53 21.05
CA SER A 282 3.78 -14.42 19.90
C SER A 282 3.45 -15.85 20.33
N GLY A 283 2.41 -16.41 19.71
CA GLY A 283 1.91 -17.77 19.90
C GLY A 283 1.21 -18.02 21.24
N MET A 284 1.25 -17.07 22.18
CA MET A 284 0.73 -17.29 23.53
C MET A 284 -0.81 -17.26 23.54
N PRO A 285 -1.48 -18.25 24.16
CA PRO A 285 -2.93 -18.25 24.29
C PRO A 285 -3.44 -17.18 25.27
N VAL A 286 -4.73 -16.84 25.16
CA VAL A 286 -5.40 -15.86 26.05
C VAL A 286 -5.37 -16.32 27.51
N PHE A 287 -5.65 -17.59 27.75
CA PHE A 287 -5.76 -18.15 29.08
C PHE A 287 -4.68 -19.19 29.36
N ASP A 288 -4.25 -19.26 30.63
CA ASP A 288 -3.53 -20.40 31.15
C ASP A 288 -4.48 -21.62 31.30
N PRO A 289 -3.96 -22.85 31.43
CA PRO A 289 -4.80 -24.06 31.46
C PRO A 289 -5.93 -24.04 32.51
N LEU A 290 -5.72 -23.43 33.68
CA LEU A 290 -6.74 -23.36 34.72
C LEU A 290 -7.84 -22.35 34.36
N THR A 291 -7.47 -21.18 33.86
CA THR A 291 -8.44 -20.18 33.39
C THR A 291 -9.20 -20.68 32.16
N SER A 292 -8.54 -21.41 31.25
CA SER A 292 -9.15 -22.10 30.10
C SER A 292 -10.22 -23.09 30.53
N LEU A 293 -9.97 -23.89 31.57
CA LEU A 293 -10.96 -24.82 32.12
C LEU A 293 -12.25 -24.09 32.52
N PHE A 294 -12.13 -22.99 33.27
CA PHE A 294 -13.30 -22.19 33.66
C PHE A 294 -13.97 -21.49 32.48
N PHE A 295 -13.21 -21.07 31.48
CA PHE A 295 -13.77 -20.53 30.24
C PHE A 295 -14.65 -21.58 29.54
N TYR A 296 -14.17 -22.80 29.30
CA TYR A 296 -14.96 -23.85 28.63
C TYR A 296 -16.14 -24.34 29.47
N ILE A 297 -16.00 -24.44 30.81
CA ILE A 297 -17.14 -24.68 31.71
C ILE A 297 -18.16 -23.54 31.55
N GLY A 298 -17.71 -22.30 31.49
CA GLY A 298 -18.53 -21.13 31.24
C GLY A 298 -19.30 -21.22 29.94
N VAL A 299 -18.63 -21.55 28.83
CA VAL A 299 -19.27 -21.74 27.51
C VAL A 299 -20.33 -22.83 27.59
N ALA A 300 -20.00 -23.99 28.18
CA ALA A 300 -20.95 -25.09 28.34
C ALA A 300 -22.16 -24.72 29.20
N LEU A 301 -21.94 -24.01 30.32
CA LEU A 301 -23.01 -23.52 31.18
C LEU A 301 -23.87 -22.47 30.48
N CYS A 302 -23.28 -21.52 29.76
CA CYS A 302 -24.02 -20.53 28.98
C CYS A 302 -24.90 -21.21 27.93
N LEU A 303 -24.35 -22.17 27.18
CA LEU A 303 -25.11 -22.94 26.19
C LEU A 303 -26.24 -23.72 26.85
N TRP A 304 -25.95 -24.46 27.92
CA TRP A 304 -26.97 -25.24 28.60
C TRP A 304 -28.07 -24.37 29.23
N LEU A 305 -27.70 -23.33 29.97
CA LEU A 305 -28.64 -22.49 30.71
C LEU A 305 -29.41 -21.51 29.83
N ALA A 306 -28.90 -21.12 28.66
CA ALA A 306 -29.68 -20.35 27.69
C ALA A 306 -30.91 -21.13 27.21
N PHE A 307 -30.73 -22.43 26.90
CA PHE A 307 -31.78 -23.29 26.33
C PHE A 307 -32.56 -24.11 27.37
N SER A 308 -32.02 -24.31 28.56
CA SER A 308 -32.67 -25.06 29.65
C SER A 308 -33.68 -24.21 30.45
N ARG A 309 -34.78 -24.84 30.89
CA ARG A 309 -35.71 -24.21 31.86
C ARG A 309 -35.03 -23.89 33.19
N LYS A 310 -33.93 -24.58 33.55
CA LYS A 310 -33.15 -24.30 34.76
C LYS A 310 -32.44 -22.93 34.74
N GLY A 311 -32.21 -22.34 33.56
CA GLY A 311 -31.70 -20.97 33.46
C GLY A 311 -32.70 -19.92 33.96
N GLY A 312 -33.97 -20.29 34.16
CA GLY A 312 -34.98 -19.47 34.80
C GLY A 312 -35.15 -18.11 34.12
N ARG A 313 -35.05 -17.03 34.90
CA ARG A 313 -35.13 -15.66 34.38
C ARG A 313 -33.87 -15.24 33.63
N ASP A 314 -32.70 -15.82 33.92
CA ASP A 314 -31.41 -15.33 33.39
C ASP A 314 -31.02 -15.95 32.03
N ARG A 315 -31.89 -16.80 31.46
CA ARG A 315 -31.72 -17.37 30.10
C ARG A 315 -31.29 -16.34 29.04
N PRO A 316 -31.87 -15.12 28.96
CA PRO A 316 -31.44 -14.11 28.00
C PRO A 316 -30.04 -13.58 28.26
N SER A 317 -29.58 -13.56 29.52
CA SER A 317 -28.23 -13.12 29.87
C SER A 317 -27.18 -14.09 29.30
N TYR A 318 -27.42 -15.41 29.42
CA TYR A 318 -26.52 -16.42 28.85
C TYR A 318 -26.49 -16.40 27.32
N ALA A 319 -27.66 -16.26 26.69
CA ALA A 319 -27.76 -16.14 25.23
C ALA A 319 -27.05 -14.88 24.71
N LEU A 320 -27.20 -13.74 25.39
CA LEU A 320 -26.52 -12.49 25.06
C LEU A 320 -25.00 -12.65 25.03
N LEU A 321 -24.41 -13.28 26.05
CA LEU A 321 -22.96 -13.47 26.09
C LEU A 321 -22.45 -14.31 24.91
N LEU A 322 -23.18 -15.38 24.54
CA LEU A 322 -22.81 -16.24 23.41
C LEU A 322 -22.94 -15.51 22.07
N LEU A 323 -24.05 -14.79 21.86
CA LEU A 323 -24.27 -14.01 20.63
C LEU A 323 -23.23 -12.90 20.49
N TRP A 324 -22.95 -12.19 21.59
CA TRP A 324 -21.98 -11.10 21.61
C TRP A 324 -20.55 -11.62 21.39
N ALA A 325 -20.12 -12.65 22.11
CA ALA A 325 -18.80 -13.25 21.91
C ALA A 325 -18.67 -13.80 20.48
N GLY A 326 -19.65 -14.57 20.00
CA GLY A 326 -19.64 -15.14 18.65
C GLY A 326 -19.50 -14.07 17.57
N ALA A 327 -20.37 -13.05 17.59
CA ALA A 327 -20.33 -11.98 16.59
C ALA A 327 -19.01 -11.21 16.59
N MET A 328 -18.42 -10.95 17.76
CA MET A 328 -17.14 -10.23 17.85
C MET A 328 -15.92 -11.10 17.46
N LEU A 329 -16.11 -12.42 17.33
CA LEU A 329 -15.10 -13.36 16.83
C LEU A 329 -15.25 -13.69 15.34
N VAL A 330 -16.42 -13.45 14.74
CA VAL A 330 -16.69 -13.74 13.31
C VAL A 330 -15.68 -13.07 12.38
N PRO A 331 -15.39 -11.75 12.48
CA PRO A 331 -14.38 -11.14 11.61
C PRO A 331 -13.00 -11.79 11.74
N ASN A 332 -12.65 -12.31 12.91
CA ASN A 332 -11.39 -13.02 13.09
C ASN A 332 -11.36 -14.38 12.38
N ALA A 333 -12.53 -15.02 12.24
CA ALA A 333 -12.67 -16.39 11.70
C ALA A 333 -12.90 -16.45 10.19
N ILE A 334 -13.20 -15.33 9.53
CA ILE A 334 -13.50 -15.30 8.08
C ILE A 334 -12.43 -14.63 7.24
N LEU A 335 -11.53 -13.85 7.86
CA LEU A 335 -10.59 -13.02 7.12
C LEU A 335 -9.30 -13.79 6.76
N GLU A 336 -8.61 -14.35 7.75
CA GLU A 336 -7.29 -15.00 7.56
C GLU A 336 -7.15 -16.26 8.43
N ALA A 337 -6.22 -17.16 8.07
CA ALA A 337 -6.01 -18.41 8.81
C ALA A 337 -5.43 -18.22 10.23
N ASN A 338 -4.75 -17.10 10.50
CA ASN A 338 -4.16 -16.79 11.79
C ASN A 338 -5.11 -15.96 12.67
N SER A 339 -5.23 -16.34 13.94
CA SER A 339 -6.02 -15.59 14.92
C SER A 339 -5.37 -14.24 15.20
N SER A 340 -6.16 -13.16 15.21
CA SER A 340 -5.73 -11.83 15.61
C SER A 340 -6.39 -11.36 16.90
N PHE A 341 -5.59 -10.97 17.90
CA PHE A 341 -6.13 -10.44 19.17
C PHE A 341 -6.71 -9.04 19.03
N LEU A 342 -6.16 -8.21 18.14
CA LEU A 342 -6.69 -6.89 17.84
C LEU A 342 -8.09 -7.00 17.21
N ARG A 343 -8.28 -7.92 16.26
CA ARG A 343 -9.57 -8.12 15.57
C ARG A 343 -10.65 -8.68 16.50
N ALA A 344 -10.25 -9.41 17.54
CA ALA A 344 -11.14 -9.97 18.56
C ALA A 344 -11.43 -9.03 19.74
N ALA A 345 -10.97 -7.77 19.74
CA ALA A 345 -11.07 -6.87 20.90
C ALA A 345 -12.50 -6.71 21.44
N GLY A 346 -13.51 -6.68 20.56
CA GLY A 346 -14.93 -6.60 20.96
C GLY A 346 -15.42 -7.80 21.77
N ALA A 347 -14.69 -8.92 21.74
CA ALA A 347 -15.02 -10.14 22.47
C ALA A 347 -14.47 -10.15 23.91
N ILE A 348 -13.59 -9.21 24.30
CA ILE A 348 -12.96 -9.19 25.63
C ILE A 348 -14.02 -9.28 26.75
N VAL A 349 -14.93 -8.31 26.85
CA VAL A 349 -15.91 -8.27 27.94
C VAL A 349 -16.80 -9.52 28.02
N PRO A 350 -17.43 -10.01 26.94
CA PRO A 350 -18.26 -11.21 27.03
C PRO A 350 -17.44 -12.46 27.33
N ILE A 351 -16.22 -12.61 26.81
CA ILE A 351 -15.35 -13.76 27.08
C ILE A 351 -15.00 -13.84 28.57
N TYR A 352 -14.58 -12.73 29.18
CA TYR A 352 -14.25 -12.71 30.61
C TYR A 352 -15.48 -12.85 31.51
N LEU A 353 -16.67 -12.41 31.06
CA LEU A 353 -17.93 -12.70 31.74
C LEU A 353 -18.27 -14.20 31.69
N ILE A 354 -18.10 -14.85 30.53
CA ILE A 354 -18.30 -16.29 30.36
C ILE A 354 -17.35 -17.07 31.28
N THR A 355 -16.07 -16.71 31.34
CA THR A 355 -15.10 -17.31 32.25
C THR A 355 -15.51 -17.16 33.71
N ALA A 356 -15.99 -15.97 34.10
CA ALA A 356 -16.46 -15.73 35.47
C ALA A 356 -17.74 -16.52 35.81
N VAL A 357 -18.65 -16.74 34.83
CA VAL A 357 -19.81 -17.64 34.97
C VAL A 357 -19.36 -19.08 35.20
N GLY A 358 -18.36 -19.56 34.46
CA GLY A 358 -17.81 -20.91 34.64
C GLY A 358 -17.21 -21.11 36.03
N PHE A 359 -16.47 -20.11 36.51
CA PHE A 359 -15.93 -20.10 37.87
C PHE A 359 -17.05 -20.10 38.93
N ASP A 360 -18.04 -19.22 38.81
CA ASP A 360 -19.16 -19.13 39.76
C ASP A 360 -20.00 -20.42 39.78
N GLY A 361 -20.18 -21.05 38.62
CA GLY A 361 -20.81 -22.37 38.49
C GLY A 361 -20.05 -23.45 39.24
N ALA A 362 -18.73 -23.52 39.08
CA ALA A 362 -17.87 -24.46 39.81
C ALA A 362 -17.89 -24.21 41.33
N ALA A 363 -17.82 -22.94 41.76
CA ALA A 363 -17.91 -22.57 43.16
C ALA A 363 -19.27 -22.96 43.77
N THR A 364 -20.36 -22.74 43.03
CA THR A 364 -21.72 -23.12 43.45
C THR A 364 -21.86 -24.64 43.58
N TRP A 365 -21.27 -25.40 42.66
CA TRP A 365 -21.23 -26.86 42.75
C TRP A 365 -20.47 -27.33 44.00
N LEU A 366 -19.30 -26.74 44.30
CA LEU A 366 -18.54 -27.05 45.53
C LEU A 366 -19.32 -26.72 46.81
N HIS A 367 -20.08 -25.62 46.83
CA HIS A 367 -20.95 -25.29 47.96
C HIS A 367 -22.07 -26.31 48.19
N GLY A 368 -22.50 -27.02 47.13
CA GLY A 368 -23.46 -28.12 47.26
C GLY A 368 -22.87 -29.39 47.86
N ARG A 369 -21.53 -29.52 47.90
CA ARG A 369 -20.85 -30.75 48.32
C ARG A 369 -20.09 -30.64 49.66
N PHE A 370 -19.67 -29.43 50.04
CA PHE A 370 -18.83 -29.16 51.20
C PHE A 370 -19.36 -28.00 52.06
N PRO A 371 -18.96 -27.88 53.35
CA PRO A 371 -19.40 -26.79 54.23
C PRO A 371 -19.04 -25.42 53.66
N LYS A 372 -20.04 -24.53 53.60
CA LYS A 372 -19.93 -23.21 52.96
C LYS A 372 -18.72 -22.39 53.43
N ILE A 373 -18.42 -22.40 54.74
CA ILE A 373 -17.30 -21.62 55.30
C ILE A 373 -15.93 -22.10 54.81
N VAL A 374 -15.78 -23.42 54.58
CA VAL A 374 -14.55 -24.02 54.06
C VAL A 374 -14.43 -23.69 52.58
N THR A 375 -15.51 -23.92 51.82
CA THR A 375 -15.55 -23.62 50.39
C THR A 375 -15.32 -22.13 50.10
N ASP A 376 -15.95 -21.21 50.85
CA ASP A 376 -15.76 -19.77 50.65
C ASP A 376 -14.29 -19.36 50.87
N LYS A 377 -13.61 -19.91 51.89
CA LYS A 377 -12.18 -19.67 52.14
C LYS A 377 -11.32 -20.24 51.01
N VAL A 378 -11.56 -21.47 50.58
CA VAL A 378 -10.80 -22.13 49.50
C VAL A 378 -11.00 -21.40 48.18
N VAL A 379 -12.25 -21.11 47.80
CA VAL A 379 -12.60 -20.36 46.58
C VAL A 379 -11.93 -18.99 46.60
N THR A 380 -12.00 -18.26 47.71
CA THR A 380 -11.35 -16.94 47.82
C THR A 380 -9.83 -17.06 47.70
N ALA A 381 -9.20 -18.04 48.37
CA ALA A 381 -7.76 -18.25 48.28
C ALA A 381 -7.31 -18.61 46.86
N VAL A 382 -8.05 -19.49 46.16
CA VAL A 382 -7.79 -19.85 44.76
C VAL A 382 -7.93 -18.65 43.84
N VAL A 383 -9.00 -17.86 43.98
CA VAL A 383 -9.21 -16.64 43.16
C VAL A 383 -8.09 -15.63 43.39
N LEU A 384 -7.78 -15.31 44.65
CA LEU A 384 -6.76 -14.30 44.95
C LEU A 384 -5.37 -14.76 44.51
N SER A 385 -5.01 -16.02 44.74
CA SER A 385 -3.72 -16.56 44.31
C SER A 385 -3.62 -16.62 42.78
N GLY A 386 -4.71 -17.04 42.11
CA GLY A 386 -4.79 -17.04 40.66
C GLY A 386 -4.64 -15.65 40.06
N LEU A 387 -5.38 -14.66 40.59
CA LEU A 387 -5.28 -13.26 40.14
C LEU A 387 -3.89 -12.66 40.39
N LEU A 388 -3.26 -12.94 41.54
CA LEU A 388 -1.90 -12.50 41.84
C LEU A 388 -0.87 -13.15 40.90
N LEU A 389 -1.04 -14.44 40.58
CA LEU A 389 -0.21 -15.13 39.61
C LEU A 389 -0.39 -14.55 38.21
N THR A 390 -1.64 -14.36 37.75
CA THR A 390 -1.93 -13.72 36.45
C THR A 390 -1.33 -12.32 36.40
N LEU A 391 -1.46 -11.53 37.47
CA LEU A 391 -0.85 -10.20 37.56
C LEU A 391 0.68 -10.25 37.41
N ALA A 392 1.35 -11.12 38.17
CA ALA A 392 2.80 -11.28 38.12
C ALA A 392 3.25 -11.73 36.72
N VAL A 393 2.55 -12.70 36.12
CA VAL A 393 2.82 -13.21 34.78
C VAL A 393 2.61 -12.13 33.73
N THR A 394 1.52 -11.35 33.81
CA THR A 394 1.26 -10.21 32.91
C THR A 394 2.36 -9.17 33.00
N CYS A 395 2.77 -8.78 34.21
CA CYS A 395 3.85 -7.81 34.40
C CYS A 395 5.17 -8.32 33.82
N HIS A 396 5.55 -9.56 34.14
CA HIS A 396 6.77 -10.17 33.64
C HIS A 396 6.77 -10.30 32.11
N ARG A 397 5.68 -10.81 31.53
CA ARG A 397 5.55 -10.99 30.09
C ARG A 397 5.55 -9.67 29.34
N TYR A 398 4.84 -8.66 29.84
CA TYR A 398 4.78 -7.36 29.18
C TYR A 398 6.10 -6.59 29.28
N VAL A 399 6.66 -6.47 30.49
CA VAL A 399 7.82 -5.61 30.77
C VAL A 399 9.15 -6.28 30.43
N ASN A 400 9.30 -7.58 30.71
CA ASN A 400 10.60 -8.24 30.60
C ASN A 400 10.73 -9.06 29.31
N ILE A 401 9.62 -9.61 28.78
CA ILE A 401 9.66 -10.48 27.58
C ILE A 401 9.28 -9.67 26.34
N TRP A 402 8.02 -9.26 26.23
CA TRP A 402 7.44 -8.68 25.02
C TRP A 402 8.13 -7.39 24.59
N HIS A 403 8.26 -6.42 25.51
CA HIS A 403 8.92 -5.14 25.22
C HIS A 403 10.37 -5.29 24.72
N ASN A 404 11.09 -6.30 25.22
CA ASN A 404 12.50 -6.53 24.92
C ASN A 404 12.73 -7.44 23.70
N GLN A 405 11.68 -7.86 23.00
CA GLN A 405 11.87 -8.62 21.76
C GLN A 405 12.37 -7.70 20.64
N ALA A 406 13.33 -8.17 19.84
CA ALA A 406 13.87 -7.44 18.71
C ALA A 406 12.78 -7.03 17.71
N ASP A 407 11.88 -7.96 17.37
CA ASP A 407 10.73 -7.67 16.48
C ASP A 407 9.84 -6.56 17.03
N VAL A 408 9.57 -6.54 18.35
CA VAL A 408 8.76 -5.49 18.97
C VAL A 408 9.48 -4.14 18.89
N ARG A 409 10.80 -4.10 19.15
CA ARG A 409 11.57 -2.86 19.03
C ARG A 409 11.58 -2.32 17.60
N ARG A 410 11.71 -3.19 16.60
CA ARG A 410 11.63 -2.83 15.17
C ARG A 410 10.26 -2.30 14.79
N ILE A 411 9.20 -3.03 15.12
CA ILE A 411 7.81 -2.66 14.79
C ILE A 411 7.43 -1.30 15.40
N TYR A 412 7.96 -0.97 16.57
CA TYR A 412 7.68 0.27 17.28
C TYR A 412 8.78 1.34 17.12
N GLN A 413 9.73 1.17 16.18
CA GLN A 413 10.81 2.12 15.92
C GLN A 413 11.49 2.62 17.22
N ALA A 414 11.82 1.69 18.11
CA ALA A 414 12.33 2.01 19.44
C ALA A 414 13.73 2.66 19.38
N ASP A 415 14.47 2.42 18.32
CA ASP A 415 15.73 3.08 17.96
C ASP A 415 15.55 4.59 17.77
N LEU A 416 14.56 5.04 16.97
CA LEU A 416 14.25 6.47 16.80
C LEU A 416 13.92 7.15 18.14
N ALA A 417 13.18 6.45 18.99
CA ALA A 417 12.85 6.94 20.32
C ALA A 417 14.08 7.06 21.24
N GLU A 418 15.06 6.15 21.10
CA GLU A 418 16.32 6.20 21.84
C GLU A 418 17.23 7.32 21.31
N ILE A 419 17.34 7.48 20.00
CA ILE A 419 18.10 8.58 19.37
C ILE A 419 17.55 9.94 19.82
N GLY A 420 16.22 10.11 19.81
CA GLY A 420 15.58 11.34 20.28
C GLY A 420 15.88 11.63 21.75
N ARG A 421 15.84 10.61 22.62
CA ARG A 421 16.21 10.74 24.03
C ARG A 421 17.68 11.06 24.22
N PHE A 422 18.56 10.45 23.44
CA PHE A 422 19.99 10.70 23.45
C PHE A 422 20.31 12.15 23.08
N LEU A 423 19.74 12.67 21.98
CA LEU A 423 19.95 14.05 21.52
C LEU A 423 19.50 15.08 22.56
N ASN A 424 18.38 14.84 23.25
CA ASN A 424 17.91 15.72 24.31
C ASN A 424 18.83 15.75 25.55
N GLN A 425 19.53 14.64 25.82
CA GLN A 425 20.45 14.52 26.96
C GLN A 425 21.88 14.94 26.63
N ASN A 426 22.28 14.74 25.37
CA ASN A 426 23.62 14.97 24.85
C ASN A 426 23.52 15.83 23.59
N PRO A 427 23.16 17.12 23.72
CA PRO A 427 23.07 18.00 22.56
C PRO A 427 24.45 18.07 21.88
N PRO A 428 24.48 18.01 20.53
CA PRO A 428 25.74 18.07 19.82
C PRO A 428 26.40 19.45 19.98
N PRO A 429 27.72 19.54 19.72
CA PRO A 429 28.44 20.82 19.74
C PRO A 429 27.78 21.88 18.84
N GLN A 430 27.97 23.16 19.18
CA GLN A 430 27.43 24.25 18.37
C GLN A 430 28.02 24.21 16.95
N GLY A 431 27.14 24.32 15.94
CA GLY A 431 27.53 24.24 14.54
C GLY A 431 27.65 22.81 14.00
N THR A 432 27.38 21.78 14.81
CA THR A 432 27.26 20.40 14.34
C THR A 432 25.91 20.17 13.69
N ARG A 433 25.96 19.55 12.51
CA ARG A 433 24.78 19.12 11.78
C ARG A 433 24.41 17.69 12.15
N VAL A 434 23.12 17.43 12.36
CA VAL A 434 22.62 16.12 12.77
C VAL A 434 21.82 15.50 11.66
N TYR A 435 22.26 14.32 11.23
CA TYR A 435 21.57 13.49 10.27
C TYR A 435 20.99 12.24 10.93
N LEU A 436 19.75 11.90 10.58
CA LEU A 436 19.14 10.60 10.87
C LEU A 436 18.97 9.81 9.58
N ALA A 437 19.58 8.63 9.56
CA ALA A 437 19.52 7.70 8.45
C ALA A 437 18.43 6.65 8.71
N ASP A 438 17.43 6.57 7.84
CA ASP A 438 16.27 5.66 7.99
C ASP A 438 15.73 5.28 6.60
N SER A 439 15.18 4.08 6.43
CA SER A 439 14.61 3.65 5.15
C SER A 439 13.30 4.38 4.76
N TYR A 440 12.62 5.03 5.70
CA TYR A 440 11.29 5.63 5.53
C TYR A 440 11.28 7.16 5.76
N VAL A 441 12.30 7.85 5.23
CA VAL A 441 12.51 9.30 5.44
C VAL A 441 11.41 10.23 4.91
N VAL A 442 10.60 9.79 3.96
CA VAL A 442 9.47 10.56 3.40
C VAL A 442 8.11 10.21 4.01
N ASP A 443 8.05 9.24 4.93
CA ASP A 443 6.79 8.69 5.46
C ASP A 443 6.69 8.78 7.00
N ILE A 444 6.81 7.66 7.71
CA ILE A 444 6.49 7.55 9.13
C ILE A 444 7.64 7.99 10.05
N ALA A 445 8.91 7.87 9.65
CA ALA A 445 10.04 8.04 10.55
C ALA A 445 10.18 9.48 11.11
N PRO A 446 10.13 10.56 10.31
CA PRO A 446 10.16 11.93 10.84
C PRO A 446 9.00 12.22 11.79
N ARG A 447 7.82 11.68 11.48
CA ARG A 447 6.59 11.87 12.25
C ARG A 447 6.64 11.13 13.59
N THR A 448 7.23 9.93 13.61
CA THR A 448 7.52 9.19 14.84
C THR A 448 8.52 9.95 15.71
N PHE A 449 9.63 10.41 15.11
CA PHE A 449 10.71 11.08 15.83
C PHE A 449 10.25 12.34 16.57
N ALA A 450 9.33 13.11 15.98
CA ALA A 450 8.73 14.30 16.58
C ALA A 450 8.04 14.07 17.94
N TYR A 451 7.70 12.82 18.29
CA TYR A 451 7.16 12.47 19.61
C TYR A 451 8.22 12.29 20.70
N PHE A 452 9.49 12.19 20.32
CA PHE A 452 10.62 11.91 21.22
C PHE A 452 11.62 13.06 21.28
N SER A 453 11.74 13.86 20.22
CA SER A 453 12.61 15.03 20.19
C SER A 453 12.09 16.08 19.22
N ASN A 454 12.27 17.35 19.60
CA ASN A 454 12.09 18.50 18.71
C ASN A 454 13.43 19.03 18.19
N TYR A 455 14.52 18.29 18.42
CA TYR A 455 15.84 18.67 17.91
C TYR A 455 15.80 18.71 16.38
N PRO A 456 16.31 19.77 15.72
CA PRO A 456 16.32 19.86 14.27
C PRO A 456 17.30 18.82 13.70
N VAL A 457 16.79 17.96 12.83
CA VAL A 457 17.54 16.87 12.21
C VAL A 457 17.23 16.86 10.72
N ASP A 458 18.24 16.50 9.94
CA ASP A 458 18.10 16.27 8.50
C ASP A 458 18.04 14.76 8.26
N TRP A 459 17.19 14.33 7.34
CA TRP A 459 16.94 12.93 7.04
C TRP A 459 17.64 12.52 5.75
N PHE A 460 18.06 11.26 5.65
CA PHE A 460 18.37 10.64 4.37
C PHE A 460 18.12 9.12 4.40
N SER A 461 17.80 8.55 3.24
CA SER A 461 17.62 7.12 3.02
C SER A 461 18.97 6.45 3.01
N ILE A 462 19.22 5.60 4.00
CA ILE A 462 20.51 4.92 4.16
C ILE A 462 20.76 3.84 3.10
N ASN A 463 19.70 3.30 2.49
CA ASN A 463 19.81 2.18 1.56
C ASN A 463 20.53 2.57 0.27
N ASP A 464 20.31 3.82 -0.17
CA ASP A 464 20.70 4.27 -1.49
C ASP A 464 21.28 5.68 -1.50
N SER A 465 21.36 6.38 -0.36
CA SER A 465 21.92 7.72 -0.29
C SER A 465 22.78 7.95 0.94
N PHE A 466 23.71 8.90 0.84
CA PHE A 466 24.49 9.39 1.97
C PHE A 466 24.63 10.92 1.88
N ALA A 467 24.19 11.61 2.92
CA ALA A 467 24.28 13.07 3.01
C ALA A 467 25.67 13.51 3.50
N LEU A 468 26.35 14.35 2.72
CA LEU A 468 27.69 14.88 3.01
C LEU A 468 27.65 16.32 3.56
N GLY A 469 26.50 16.99 3.46
CA GLY A 469 26.37 18.41 3.83
C GLY A 469 27.23 19.30 2.92
N ASN A 470 27.67 20.44 3.43
CA ASN A 470 28.42 21.45 2.67
C ASN A 470 29.95 21.36 2.83
N GLY A 471 30.45 20.35 3.55
CA GLY A 471 31.88 20.16 3.85
C GLY A 471 32.49 21.20 4.80
N ARG A 472 31.69 22.02 5.49
CA ARG A 472 32.17 23.06 6.43
C ARG A 472 31.80 22.79 7.89
N GLU A 473 30.75 21.99 8.10
CA GLU A 473 30.19 21.69 9.42
C GLU A 473 30.50 20.25 9.82
N PRO A 474 30.81 19.97 11.10
CA PRO A 474 30.93 18.59 11.57
C PRO A 474 29.57 17.90 11.54
N LEU A 475 29.56 16.61 11.22
CA LEU A 475 28.34 15.83 11.04
C LEU A 475 28.20 14.77 12.14
N TRP A 476 27.02 14.65 12.70
CA TRP A 476 26.62 13.50 13.51
C TRP A 476 25.57 12.72 12.74
N VAL A 477 25.92 11.51 12.31
CA VAL A 477 25.03 10.62 11.56
C VAL A 477 24.57 9.50 12.48
N PHE A 478 23.26 9.41 12.71
CA PHE A 478 22.63 8.37 13.51
C PHE A 478 22.06 7.29 12.59
N VAL A 479 22.43 6.03 12.85
CA VAL A 479 21.92 4.85 12.14
C VAL A 479 21.25 3.94 13.16
N GLY A 480 19.93 3.72 13.00
CA GLY A 480 19.16 2.82 13.88
C GLY A 480 19.63 1.37 13.76
N VAL A 481 19.39 0.53 14.77
CA VAL A 481 19.77 -0.90 14.75
C VAL A 481 19.09 -1.70 13.64
N ASN A 482 17.96 -1.20 13.13
CA ASN A 482 17.22 -1.84 12.04
C ASN A 482 17.77 -1.47 10.66
N GLU A 483 18.68 -0.51 10.61
CA GLU A 483 19.31 0.01 9.41
C GLU A 483 20.74 -0.51 9.30
N THR A 484 21.24 -0.64 8.08
CA THR A 484 22.63 -1.06 7.83
C THR A 484 23.28 -0.04 6.91
N LEU A 485 24.45 0.48 7.31
CA LEU A 485 25.25 1.34 6.45
C LEU A 485 25.88 0.48 5.34
N PRO A 486 25.61 0.75 4.05
CA PRO A 486 26.23 0.04 2.94
C PRO A 486 27.77 0.05 3.03
N PRO A 487 28.45 -1.09 2.84
CA PRO A 487 29.91 -1.18 2.87
C PRO A 487 30.60 -0.23 1.89
N GLU A 488 29.96 0.06 0.76
CA GLU A 488 30.41 1.00 -0.26
C GLU A 488 30.57 2.41 0.31
N PHE A 489 29.55 2.91 1.02
CA PHE A 489 29.61 4.22 1.68
C PHE A 489 30.63 4.22 2.83
N ALA A 490 30.62 3.17 3.66
CA ALA A 490 31.56 3.06 4.78
C ALA A 490 33.03 3.08 4.32
N SER A 491 33.35 2.33 3.28
CA SER A 491 34.71 2.25 2.72
C SER A 491 35.15 3.54 2.04
N LYS A 492 34.28 4.16 1.23
CA LYS A 492 34.58 5.41 0.52
C LYS A 492 34.78 6.60 1.44
N LEU A 493 34.01 6.68 2.52
CA LEU A 493 34.08 7.76 3.51
C LEU A 493 35.04 7.47 4.67
N GLY A 494 35.73 6.32 4.66
CA GLY A 494 36.67 5.95 5.72
C GLY A 494 36.02 5.84 7.11
N LEU A 495 34.74 5.46 7.17
CA LEU A 495 33.97 5.36 8.41
C LEU A 495 34.34 4.07 9.14
N ALA A 496 35.49 4.09 9.82
CA ALA A 496 36.15 2.86 10.26
C ALA A 496 35.54 2.21 11.52
N GLU A 497 34.69 2.89 12.30
CA GLU A 497 33.82 2.28 13.33
C GLU A 497 32.96 3.37 14.01
N GLY A 498 31.64 3.24 13.96
CA GLY A 498 30.73 4.13 14.70
C GLY A 498 30.61 3.73 16.17
N THR A 499 30.21 4.66 17.03
CA THR A 499 29.96 4.36 18.45
C THR A 499 28.58 3.75 18.63
N VAL A 500 28.51 2.48 19.05
CA VAL A 500 27.24 1.78 19.31
C VAL A 500 26.70 2.15 20.68
N TYR A 501 25.46 2.65 20.72
CA TYR A 501 24.73 2.93 21.96
C TYR A 501 23.68 1.84 22.20
N PRO A 502 23.63 1.24 23.40
CA PRO A 502 22.68 0.18 23.70
C PRO A 502 21.35 0.69 24.24
N PHE A 503 20.31 -0.12 24.09
CA PHE A 503 19.09 -0.03 24.89
C PHE A 503 19.39 -0.35 26.36
N ALA A 504 18.42 -0.07 27.24
CA ALA A 504 18.55 -0.34 28.68
C ALA A 504 18.83 -1.82 29.04
N ASN A 505 18.54 -2.77 28.15
CA ASN A 505 18.83 -4.19 28.34
C ASN A 505 20.23 -4.62 27.83
N GLY A 506 21.00 -3.72 27.24
CA GLY A 506 22.34 -3.97 26.70
C GLY A 506 22.40 -4.31 25.21
N ASP A 507 21.25 -4.54 24.55
CA ASP A 507 21.22 -4.78 23.10
C ASP A 507 21.54 -3.47 22.34
N PRO A 508 22.19 -3.52 21.15
CA PRO A 508 22.41 -2.33 20.32
C PRO A 508 21.10 -1.61 19.98
N ALA A 509 21.09 -0.27 20.12
CA ALA A 509 19.94 0.57 19.77
C ALA A 509 20.19 1.38 18.50
N PHE A 510 21.33 2.05 18.43
CA PHE A 510 21.77 2.81 17.25
C PHE A 510 23.29 2.95 17.26
N THR A 511 23.84 3.32 16.12
CA THR A 511 25.24 3.67 15.94
C THR A 511 25.34 5.15 15.60
N LEU A 512 26.23 5.87 16.30
CA LEU A 512 26.55 7.26 16.02
C LEU A 512 27.91 7.34 15.31
N TYR A 513 27.91 7.95 14.13
CA TYR A 513 29.12 8.32 13.40
C TYR A 513 29.34 9.82 13.57
N GLN A 514 30.50 10.20 14.09
CA GLN A 514 30.92 11.60 14.21
C GLN A 514 31.97 11.84 13.13
N ILE A 515 31.60 12.65 12.12
CA ILE A 515 32.38 12.83 10.90
C ILE A 515 32.87 14.27 10.87
N ASN A 516 34.18 14.45 10.68
CA ASN A 516 34.75 15.78 10.51
C ASN A 516 34.40 16.33 9.11
N PRO A 517 34.26 17.65 8.94
CA PRO A 517 33.93 18.22 7.63
C PRO A 517 34.92 17.81 6.53
N GLU A 518 36.20 17.63 6.89
CA GLU A 518 37.27 17.21 5.99
C GLU A 518 37.16 15.73 5.55
N GLU A 519 36.49 14.90 6.36
CA GLU A 519 36.23 13.48 6.08
C GLU A 519 34.94 13.29 5.26
N ALA A 520 33.99 14.22 5.38
CA ALA A 520 32.73 14.23 4.63
C ALA A 520 32.88 14.77 3.19
N VAL A 521 33.98 14.42 2.52
CA VAL A 521 34.30 14.91 1.17
C VAL A 521 34.50 13.73 0.22
N TRP A 522 33.59 13.59 -0.73
CA TRP A 522 33.68 12.62 -1.82
C TRP A 522 33.39 13.33 -3.14
N PRO A 523 34.43 13.81 -3.85
CA PRO A 523 34.25 14.44 -5.15
C PRO A 523 33.97 13.39 -6.24
N PRO A 524 33.18 13.73 -7.27
CA PRO A 524 32.93 12.81 -8.38
C PRO A 524 34.21 12.54 -9.17
N GLN A 525 34.38 11.31 -9.61
CA GLN A 525 35.48 10.89 -10.48
C GLN A 525 35.27 11.35 -11.93
N GLN A 526 34.02 11.30 -12.40
CA GLN A 526 33.63 11.77 -13.73
C GLN A 526 32.68 12.98 -13.60
N PRO A 527 32.96 14.12 -14.28
CA PRO A 527 32.06 15.28 -14.25
C PRO A 527 30.82 15.03 -15.13
N MET A 528 29.68 15.51 -14.65
CA MET A 528 28.41 15.52 -15.39
C MET A 528 27.54 16.60 -14.78
N ASP A 529 27.12 17.57 -15.59
CA ASP A 529 26.54 18.81 -15.08
C ASP A 529 25.10 18.98 -15.57
N LEU A 530 24.13 18.54 -14.76
CA LEU A 530 22.71 18.61 -15.08
C LEU A 530 21.98 19.50 -14.08
N ASP A 531 21.35 20.56 -14.61
CA ASP A 531 20.52 21.47 -13.82
C ASP A 531 19.04 21.11 -13.98
N PHE A 532 18.37 20.81 -12.87
CA PHE A 532 16.96 20.47 -12.80
C PHE A 532 16.11 21.57 -12.14
N ALA A 533 16.54 22.83 -12.30
CA ALA A 533 15.90 24.02 -11.75
C ALA A 533 15.76 23.97 -10.21
N ASP A 534 14.55 23.79 -9.69
CA ASP A 534 14.28 23.75 -8.24
C ASP A 534 14.73 22.45 -7.55
N ASN A 535 15.30 21.49 -8.31
CA ASN A 535 15.78 20.19 -7.83
C ASN A 535 17.31 20.12 -7.72
N PRO A 536 17.87 19.05 -7.11
CA PRO A 536 19.32 18.93 -6.96
C PRO A 536 20.01 18.83 -8.31
N ARG A 537 21.09 19.60 -8.46
CA ARG A 537 21.96 19.57 -9.63
C ARG A 537 22.84 18.33 -9.57
N LEU A 538 22.92 17.56 -10.66
CA LEU A 538 23.92 16.50 -10.78
C LEU A 538 25.26 17.17 -11.09
N ILE A 539 26.30 16.89 -10.30
CA ILE A 539 27.64 17.47 -10.47
C ILE A 539 28.67 16.46 -10.99
N GLY A 540 28.32 15.17 -10.98
CA GLY A 540 29.13 14.10 -11.54
C GLY A 540 28.66 12.73 -11.11
N TYR A 541 29.44 11.72 -11.50
CA TYR A 541 29.19 10.33 -11.16
C TYR A 541 30.51 9.59 -10.90
N ASP A 542 30.42 8.45 -10.22
CA ASP A 542 31.48 7.44 -10.17
C ASP A 542 30.97 6.15 -10.81
N LEU A 543 31.71 5.67 -11.79
CA LEU A 543 31.50 4.38 -12.44
C LEU A 543 32.84 3.67 -12.63
N ALA A 544 32.84 2.35 -12.54
CA ALA A 544 34.04 1.55 -12.75
C ALA A 544 34.67 1.84 -14.14
N PRO A 545 36.00 1.93 -14.24
CA PRO A 545 36.68 2.29 -15.49
C PRO A 545 36.64 1.17 -16.54
N GLU A 546 36.45 -0.08 -16.09
CA GLU A 546 36.25 -1.24 -16.95
C GLU A 546 34.91 -1.86 -16.62
N LEU A 547 34.02 -1.93 -17.61
CA LEU A 547 32.71 -2.54 -17.47
C LEU A 547 32.68 -3.85 -18.22
N TYR A 548 32.25 -4.90 -17.53
CA TYR A 548 32.09 -6.22 -18.12
C TYR A 548 30.62 -6.59 -18.14
N ARG A 549 30.21 -7.20 -19.24
CA ARG A 549 28.86 -7.76 -19.40
C ARG A 549 28.62 -8.86 -18.37
N GLY A 550 27.39 -8.94 -17.87
CA GLY A 550 26.94 -9.89 -16.84
C GLY A 550 27.13 -9.40 -15.41
N GLU A 551 27.79 -8.26 -15.20
CA GLU A 551 28.05 -7.72 -13.86
C GLU A 551 26.94 -6.72 -13.45
N THR A 552 26.60 -6.71 -12.17
CA THR A 552 25.85 -5.59 -11.55
C THR A 552 26.87 -4.70 -10.86
N ILE A 553 26.98 -3.45 -11.32
CA ILE A 553 27.97 -2.50 -10.84
C ILE A 553 27.31 -1.35 -10.06
N PRO A 554 27.90 -0.90 -8.94
CA PRO A 554 27.42 0.29 -8.26
C PRO A 554 27.76 1.54 -9.08
N LEU A 555 26.74 2.33 -9.40
CA LEU A 555 26.82 3.67 -9.96
C LEU A 555 26.57 4.68 -8.84
N PHE A 556 27.52 5.59 -8.59
CA PHE A 556 27.32 6.67 -7.63
C PHE A 556 27.02 7.97 -8.36
N LEU A 557 25.85 8.56 -8.09
CA LEU A 557 25.47 9.87 -8.60
C LEU A 557 25.74 10.92 -7.52
N HIS A 558 26.48 11.97 -7.88
CA HIS A 558 26.86 13.06 -6.98
C HIS A 558 25.98 14.27 -7.21
N TRP A 559 25.24 14.66 -6.18
CA TRP A 559 24.25 15.71 -6.26
C TRP A 559 24.65 16.91 -5.41
N GLN A 560 24.24 18.11 -5.85
CA GLN A 560 24.38 19.35 -5.11
C GLN A 560 23.05 20.11 -5.05
N ILE A 561 22.65 20.53 -3.85
CA ILE A 561 21.48 21.37 -3.66
C ILE A 561 21.79 22.80 -4.14
N PRO A 562 20.95 23.39 -5.01
CA PRO A 562 21.17 24.73 -5.54
C PRO A 562 21.06 25.82 -4.46
N PRO A 563 21.71 26.98 -4.66
CA PRO A 563 21.72 28.07 -3.68
C PRO A 563 20.42 28.87 -3.62
N GLU A 564 19.71 29.01 -4.73
CA GLU A 564 18.39 29.64 -4.82
C GLU A 564 17.35 28.58 -5.15
N ARG A 565 16.23 28.55 -4.43
CA ARG A 565 15.17 27.54 -4.61
C ARG A 565 13.78 28.08 -4.34
N THR A 566 12.80 27.54 -5.06
CA THR A 566 11.40 27.65 -4.70
C THR A 566 11.03 26.47 -3.80
N HIS A 567 10.41 26.72 -2.65
CA HIS A 567 9.98 25.64 -1.77
C HIS A 567 8.74 24.96 -2.37
N LEU A 568 8.89 23.75 -2.88
CA LEU A 568 7.79 22.92 -3.40
C LEU A 568 7.45 21.85 -2.35
N PRO A 569 6.47 22.07 -1.46
CA PRO A 569 6.16 21.08 -0.41
C PRO A 569 5.69 19.75 -1.03
N ASN A 570 6.24 18.64 -0.53
CA ASN A 570 5.86 17.26 -0.86
C ASN A 570 6.22 16.77 -2.27
N GLN A 571 7.25 17.31 -2.92
CA GLN A 571 7.72 16.71 -4.16
C GLN A 571 8.52 15.43 -3.85
N ILE A 572 7.99 14.28 -4.27
CA ILE A 572 8.72 13.01 -4.27
C ILE A 572 9.37 12.88 -5.64
N VAL A 573 10.69 12.74 -5.66
CA VAL A 573 11.51 12.77 -6.87
C VAL A 573 12.30 11.47 -6.99
N PHE A 574 12.33 10.91 -8.18
CA PHE A 574 13.09 9.71 -8.52
C PHE A 574 14.23 10.07 -9.45
N ALA A 575 15.41 9.52 -9.17
CA ALA A 575 16.55 9.57 -10.07
C ALA A 575 16.56 8.31 -10.92
N LYS A 576 16.64 8.51 -12.22
CA LYS A 576 16.65 7.46 -13.23
C LYS A 576 17.97 7.51 -14.00
N ALA A 577 18.63 6.37 -14.08
CA ALA A 577 19.86 6.17 -14.84
C ALA A 577 19.63 5.08 -15.90
N GLN A 578 20.05 5.37 -17.13
CA GLN A 578 19.95 4.47 -18.27
C GLN A 578 21.32 4.25 -18.91
N LEU A 579 21.62 3.02 -19.27
CA LEU A 579 22.77 2.67 -20.11
C LEU A 579 22.34 2.71 -21.57
N VAL A 580 22.94 3.61 -22.35
CA VAL A 580 22.56 3.90 -23.73
C VAL A 580 23.76 3.62 -24.65
N ASP A 581 23.56 2.96 -25.79
CA ASP A 581 24.62 2.78 -26.79
C ASP A 581 24.76 3.99 -27.74
N GLY A 582 25.80 3.99 -28.58
CA GLY A 582 26.08 5.07 -29.53
C GLY A 582 25.04 5.29 -30.65
N VAL A 583 24.00 4.45 -30.75
CA VAL A 583 22.86 4.65 -31.67
C VAL A 583 21.54 4.93 -30.94
N GLY A 584 21.57 5.03 -29.61
CA GLY A 584 20.45 5.46 -28.77
C GLY A 584 19.63 4.35 -28.13
N ASN A 585 20.01 3.07 -28.25
CA ASN A 585 19.28 1.98 -27.60
C ASN A 585 19.55 1.95 -26.10
N VAL A 586 18.51 1.76 -25.29
CA VAL A 586 18.61 1.58 -23.84
C VAL A 586 18.79 0.09 -23.52
N TRP A 587 19.93 -0.26 -22.92
CA TRP A 587 20.29 -1.63 -22.58
C TRP A 587 19.99 -1.98 -21.13
N SER A 588 20.05 -1.00 -20.24
CA SER A 588 19.81 -1.14 -18.81
C SER A 588 19.19 0.12 -18.26
N GLU A 589 18.34 -0.03 -17.26
CA GLU A 589 17.64 1.07 -16.62
C GLU A 589 17.47 0.77 -15.15
N VAL A 590 17.78 1.76 -14.32
CA VAL A 590 17.57 1.71 -12.87
C VAL A 590 17.00 3.03 -12.40
N GLU A 591 16.04 2.96 -11.48
CA GLU A 591 15.37 4.10 -10.90
C GLU A 591 15.27 3.90 -9.38
N SER A 592 15.57 4.95 -8.61
CA SER A 592 15.34 4.96 -7.17
C SER A 592 14.84 6.32 -6.70
N LEU A 593 14.13 6.32 -5.56
CA LEU A 593 13.78 7.54 -4.85
C LEU A 593 15.04 8.35 -4.57
N LEU A 594 14.99 9.66 -4.75
CA LEU A 594 16.06 10.55 -4.33
C LEU A 594 16.11 10.54 -2.80
N GLY A 595 17.03 9.74 -2.24
CA GLY A 595 17.08 9.42 -0.83
C GLY A 595 17.40 10.58 0.11
N TYR A 596 17.65 11.80 -0.41
CA TYR A 596 17.76 13.01 0.39
C TYR A 596 16.48 13.86 0.23
N PRO A 597 15.52 13.81 1.17
CA PRO A 597 14.24 14.49 1.03
C PRO A 597 14.39 16.01 1.08
N GLN A 598 13.53 16.71 0.32
CA GLN A 598 13.57 18.17 0.17
C GLN A 598 13.47 18.94 1.49
N GLU A 599 12.74 18.41 2.48
CA GLU A 599 12.64 19.00 3.82
C GLU A 599 14.00 19.11 4.53
N SER A 600 14.96 18.27 4.14
CA SER A 600 16.32 18.20 4.72
C SER A 600 17.36 18.99 3.92
N TRP A 601 17.00 19.46 2.73
CA TRP A 601 17.91 20.21 1.87
C TRP A 601 18.31 21.54 2.50
N ARG A 602 19.60 21.86 2.45
CA ARG A 602 20.14 23.19 2.70
C ARG A 602 21.02 23.63 1.54
N THR A 603 21.16 24.94 1.39
CA THR A 603 22.00 25.55 0.35
C THR A 603 23.40 24.94 0.35
N ASP A 604 23.88 24.57 -0.85
CA ASP A 604 25.19 23.99 -1.12
C ASP A 604 25.44 22.60 -0.52
N ASP A 605 24.41 21.94 0.01
CA ASP A 605 24.54 20.56 0.45
C ASP A 605 24.90 19.62 -0.70
N ARG A 606 25.70 18.62 -0.38
CA ARG A 606 26.01 17.51 -1.26
C ARG A 606 25.51 16.21 -0.66
N PHE A 607 25.09 15.32 -1.54
CA PHE A 607 24.81 13.94 -1.18
C PHE A 607 25.16 13.03 -2.35
N VAL A 608 25.45 11.78 -2.03
CA VAL A 608 25.76 10.75 -3.03
C VAL A 608 24.62 9.75 -3.01
N GLN A 609 24.13 9.38 -4.18
CA GLN A 609 23.14 8.33 -4.35
C GLN A 609 23.79 7.13 -5.04
N MET A 610 23.54 5.92 -4.56
CA MET A 610 24.02 4.67 -5.13
C MET A 610 22.88 3.95 -5.86
N LEU A 611 23.09 3.64 -7.13
CA LEU A 611 22.19 2.83 -7.95
C LEU A 611 22.93 1.56 -8.39
N SER A 612 22.24 0.43 -8.41
CA SER A 612 22.79 -0.84 -8.91
C SER A 612 22.50 -0.95 -10.40
N LEU A 613 23.48 -0.62 -11.25
CA LEU A 613 23.35 -0.67 -12.69
C LEU A 613 23.71 -2.06 -13.21
N GLU A 614 22.75 -2.74 -13.84
CA GLU A 614 23.00 -4.05 -14.46
C GLU A 614 23.69 -3.86 -15.82
N MET A 615 24.75 -4.63 -16.10
CA MET A 615 25.39 -4.74 -17.41
C MET A 615 24.88 -6.02 -18.08
N PRO A 616 23.94 -5.98 -19.03
CA PRO A 616 23.39 -7.20 -19.61
C PRO A 616 24.48 -8.04 -20.31
N ASP A 617 24.49 -9.35 -20.09
CA ASP A 617 25.42 -10.30 -20.75
C ASP A 617 25.45 -10.15 -22.28
N ALA A 618 24.29 -9.81 -22.84
CA ALA A 618 24.06 -9.81 -24.26
C ALA A 618 24.25 -8.42 -24.91
N MET A 619 24.58 -7.38 -24.13
CA MET A 619 24.92 -6.06 -24.69
C MET A 619 26.14 -6.18 -25.64
N PRO A 620 26.19 -5.47 -26.78
CA PRO A 620 27.38 -5.45 -27.62
C PRO A 620 28.54 -4.74 -26.89
N PRO A 621 29.78 -5.21 -27.03
CA PRO A 621 30.93 -4.42 -26.59
C PRO A 621 31.06 -3.19 -27.50
N GLY A 622 31.33 -2.03 -26.90
CA GLY A 622 31.34 -0.79 -27.65
C GLY A 622 31.22 0.43 -26.74
N GLU A 623 31.18 1.60 -27.37
CA GLU A 623 30.94 2.86 -26.69
C GLU A 623 29.49 2.91 -26.20
N ALA A 624 29.33 3.23 -24.91
CA ALA A 624 28.07 3.45 -24.25
C ALA A 624 28.16 4.72 -23.39
N HIS A 625 27.00 5.30 -23.12
CA HIS A 625 26.84 6.51 -22.35
C HIS A 625 25.83 6.26 -21.24
N LEU A 626 25.99 6.95 -20.12
CA LEU A 626 24.99 7.00 -19.07
C LEU A 626 24.06 8.17 -19.35
N ARG A 627 22.76 7.92 -19.44
CA ARG A 627 21.74 8.95 -19.48
C ARG A 627 21.07 9.08 -18.13
N VAL A 628 21.06 10.27 -17.54
CA VAL A 628 20.45 10.53 -16.22
C VAL A 628 19.28 11.51 -16.34
N SER A 629 18.20 11.25 -15.62
CA SER A 629 17.03 12.13 -15.56
C SER A 629 16.37 12.09 -14.19
N LEU A 630 15.59 13.12 -13.87
CA LEU A 630 14.70 13.14 -12.71
C LEU A 630 13.25 13.00 -13.15
N ARG A 631 12.44 12.35 -12.32
CA ARG A 631 10.99 12.20 -12.51
C ARG A 631 10.25 12.47 -11.22
N ASP A 632 9.02 12.95 -11.34
CA ASP A 632 8.12 13.06 -10.20
C ASP A 632 7.45 11.72 -9.87
N PHE A 633 6.66 11.70 -8.79
CA PHE A 633 5.89 10.52 -8.36
C PHE A 633 4.86 10.03 -9.39
N ALA A 634 4.41 10.90 -10.30
CA ALA A 634 3.51 10.52 -11.40
C ALA A 634 4.25 9.93 -12.60
N GLY A 635 5.59 9.84 -12.53
CA GLY A 635 6.46 9.37 -13.60
C GLY A 635 6.75 10.41 -14.67
N GLN A 636 6.34 11.67 -14.48
CA GLN A 636 6.61 12.74 -15.43
C GLN A 636 8.06 13.21 -15.32
N PRO A 637 8.76 13.42 -16.44
CA PRO A 637 10.12 13.94 -16.41
C PRO A 637 10.13 15.37 -15.86
N ILE A 638 11.08 15.65 -14.98
CA ILE A 638 11.35 16.99 -14.49
C ILE A 638 12.26 17.68 -15.51
N GLY A 639 11.90 18.91 -15.89
CA GLY A 639 12.66 19.69 -16.86
C GLY A 639 14.13 19.86 -16.45
N MET A 640 15.02 19.82 -17.44
CA MET A 640 16.46 19.94 -17.24
C MET A 640 17.11 20.86 -18.26
N ALA A 641 18.22 21.48 -17.87
CA ALA A 641 19.11 22.22 -18.75
C ALA A 641 20.48 21.52 -18.81
N GLY A 642 21.03 21.36 -20.02
CA GLY A 642 22.30 20.68 -20.29
C GLY A 642 22.15 19.36 -21.05
N GLU A 643 23.28 18.77 -21.44
CA GLU A 643 23.34 17.44 -22.06
C GLU A 643 23.24 16.36 -20.98
N ASN A 644 22.23 15.49 -21.08
CA ASN A 644 21.93 14.48 -20.08
C ASN A 644 22.66 13.15 -20.28
N GLU A 645 23.64 13.11 -21.17
CA GLU A 645 24.45 11.94 -21.51
C GLU A 645 25.88 12.13 -21.04
N SER A 646 26.47 11.08 -20.49
CA SER A 646 27.87 11.09 -20.06
C SER A 646 28.83 11.06 -21.25
N ALA A 647 30.10 11.35 -20.98
CA ALA A 647 31.17 10.95 -21.89
C ALA A 647 31.09 9.42 -22.15
N GLY A 648 31.40 9.02 -23.38
CA GLY A 648 31.37 7.62 -23.77
C GLY A 648 32.42 6.78 -23.04
N PHE A 649 32.04 5.57 -22.67
CA PHE A 649 32.93 4.56 -22.10
C PHE A 649 32.74 3.21 -22.80
N VAL A 650 33.78 2.37 -22.77
CA VAL A 650 33.78 1.12 -23.53
C VAL A 650 33.36 -0.05 -22.64
N VAL A 651 32.22 -0.66 -22.97
CA VAL A 651 31.78 -1.93 -22.39
C VAL A 651 32.55 -3.06 -23.06
N ARG A 652 33.12 -3.97 -22.26
CA ARG A 652 33.95 -5.09 -22.74
C ARG A 652 33.23 -6.42 -22.60
N SER A 653 33.53 -7.35 -23.51
CA SER A 653 33.06 -8.72 -23.42
C SER A 653 34.02 -9.62 -22.64
N ARG A 654 33.46 -10.58 -21.89
CA ARG A 654 34.15 -11.79 -21.45
C ARG A 654 33.45 -12.99 -22.12
N PRO A 655 34.17 -13.97 -22.69
CA PRO A 655 33.57 -15.21 -23.18
C PRO A 655 32.90 -15.97 -22.04
N LEU A 656 31.75 -16.59 -22.31
CA LEU A 656 31.08 -17.50 -21.38
C LEU A 656 31.92 -18.78 -21.27
N THR A 657 32.55 -19.01 -20.12
CA THR A 657 33.35 -20.23 -19.90
C THR A 657 32.50 -21.47 -19.67
N ASP A 658 31.23 -21.30 -19.29
CA ASP A 658 30.37 -22.37 -18.78
C ASP A 658 29.17 -22.66 -19.70
N PHE A 659 29.13 -22.07 -20.90
CA PHE A 659 28.02 -22.28 -21.85
C PHE A 659 28.00 -23.72 -22.39
N THR A 660 26.84 -24.36 -22.38
CA THR A 660 26.61 -25.69 -22.97
C THR A 660 25.51 -25.60 -24.01
N LEU A 661 25.80 -26.04 -25.23
CA LEU A 661 24.83 -26.11 -26.32
C LEU A 661 23.78 -27.20 -26.03
N THR A 662 22.49 -26.89 -26.12
CA THR A 662 21.42 -27.90 -26.05
C THR A 662 21.02 -28.38 -27.44
N PRO A 663 20.49 -29.62 -27.61
CA PRO A 663 20.11 -30.16 -28.93
C PRO A 663 19.04 -29.36 -29.67
N GLU A 664 18.20 -28.62 -28.95
CA GLU A 664 17.10 -27.83 -29.50
C GLU A 664 17.55 -26.45 -30.00
N MET A 665 18.72 -25.97 -29.58
CA MET A 665 19.24 -24.66 -30.00
C MET A 665 19.57 -24.66 -31.50
N PRO A 666 19.04 -23.69 -32.27
CA PRO A 666 19.38 -23.53 -33.68
C PRO A 666 20.86 -23.19 -33.85
N LEU A 667 21.60 -24.03 -34.56
CA LEU A 667 23.03 -23.85 -34.85
C LEU A 667 23.23 -23.66 -36.35
N PHE A 668 23.85 -22.54 -36.73
CA PHE A 668 24.11 -22.19 -38.12
C PHE A 668 25.59 -22.42 -38.43
N ASP A 669 25.85 -23.30 -39.41
CA ASP A 669 27.18 -23.67 -39.90
C ASP A 669 28.20 -23.99 -38.79
N ASP A 670 27.76 -24.68 -37.73
CA ASP A 670 28.53 -25.03 -36.52
C ASP A 670 29.22 -23.84 -35.82
N THR A 671 28.79 -22.61 -36.12
CA THR A 671 29.50 -21.37 -35.77
C THR A 671 28.67 -20.48 -34.85
N LEU A 672 27.42 -20.17 -35.22
CA LEU A 672 26.53 -19.31 -34.43
C LEU A 672 25.32 -20.10 -33.92
N ALA A 673 25.15 -20.16 -32.61
CA ALA A 673 23.96 -20.69 -31.97
C ALA A 673 22.99 -19.57 -31.62
N LEU A 674 21.69 -19.78 -31.86
CA LEU A 674 20.64 -18.94 -31.30
C LEU A 674 20.24 -19.54 -29.94
N ARG A 675 20.60 -18.86 -28.86
CA ARG A 675 20.37 -19.29 -27.47
C ARG A 675 18.95 -19.01 -27.03
N ASP A 676 18.44 -17.82 -27.34
CA ASP A 676 17.13 -17.37 -26.90
C ASP A 676 16.57 -16.28 -27.84
N THR A 677 15.28 -16.02 -27.73
CA THR A 677 14.59 -14.97 -28.49
C THR A 677 13.57 -14.25 -27.61
N ILE A 678 13.52 -12.92 -27.72
CA ILE A 678 12.61 -12.08 -26.92
C ILE A 678 11.74 -11.28 -27.88
N PHE A 679 10.48 -11.65 -27.99
CA PHE A 679 9.47 -10.92 -28.78
C PHE A 679 8.06 -11.32 -28.33
N SER A 680 7.07 -10.51 -28.71
CA SER A 680 5.66 -10.86 -28.54
C SER A 680 5.24 -11.86 -29.63
N SER A 681 4.64 -12.98 -29.23
CA SER A 681 4.00 -13.90 -30.18
C SER A 681 2.63 -13.40 -30.68
N GLN A 682 2.17 -12.24 -30.17
CA GLN A 682 0.99 -11.56 -30.69
C GLN A 682 1.40 -10.59 -31.78
N LEU A 683 0.66 -10.64 -32.89
CA LEU A 683 0.88 -9.79 -34.04
C LEU A 683 -0.39 -8.99 -34.31
N MET A 684 -0.24 -7.66 -34.30
CA MET A 684 -1.28 -6.71 -34.69
C MET A 684 -0.92 -6.14 -36.06
N PRO A 685 -1.75 -6.34 -37.11
CA PRO A 685 -1.49 -5.78 -38.43
C PRO A 685 -1.22 -4.26 -38.37
N GLY A 686 -0.18 -3.80 -39.05
CA GLY A 686 0.23 -2.38 -39.06
C GLY A 686 1.06 -1.93 -37.86
N LEU A 687 1.34 -2.81 -36.87
CA LEU A 687 2.28 -2.54 -35.79
C LEU A 687 3.54 -3.37 -35.93
N ASP A 688 4.68 -2.70 -35.79
CA ASP A 688 5.98 -3.35 -35.79
C ASP A 688 6.15 -4.27 -34.57
N ILE A 689 6.92 -5.35 -34.74
CA ILE A 689 7.34 -6.23 -33.64
C ILE A 689 8.83 -6.04 -33.41
N ASP A 690 9.21 -5.64 -32.19
CA ASP A 690 10.60 -5.67 -31.75
C ASP A 690 11.00 -7.12 -31.39
N ILE A 691 12.11 -7.58 -31.95
CA ILE A 691 12.65 -8.94 -31.84
C ILE A 691 14.09 -8.87 -31.34
N GLY A 692 14.32 -9.37 -30.13
CA GLY A 692 15.65 -9.66 -29.60
C GLY A 692 16.08 -11.09 -29.94
N LEU A 693 17.29 -11.26 -30.47
CA LEU A 693 17.90 -12.55 -30.76
C LEU A 693 19.20 -12.68 -29.96
N ASP A 694 19.27 -13.68 -29.07
CA ASP A 694 20.47 -13.99 -28.28
C ASP A 694 21.34 -14.99 -29.02
N TRP A 695 22.47 -14.52 -29.51
CA TRP A 695 23.46 -15.35 -30.17
C TRP A 695 24.54 -15.80 -29.21
N VAL A 696 25.10 -16.98 -29.46
CA VAL A 696 26.37 -17.44 -28.90
C VAL A 696 27.27 -17.92 -30.03
N ALA A 697 28.48 -17.36 -30.11
CA ALA A 697 29.50 -17.80 -31.05
C ALA A 697 30.15 -19.09 -30.53
N VAL A 698 29.73 -20.26 -31.02
CA VAL A 698 30.36 -21.55 -30.70
C VAL A 698 31.79 -21.59 -31.24
N GLN A 699 31.97 -21.02 -32.43
CA GLN A 699 33.27 -20.78 -33.06
C GLN A 699 33.35 -19.31 -33.47
N ARG A 700 34.58 -18.82 -33.73
CA ARG A 700 34.78 -17.46 -34.23
C ARG A 700 34.17 -17.33 -35.64
N PRO A 701 33.19 -16.44 -35.87
CA PRO A 701 32.62 -16.24 -37.19
C PRO A 701 33.61 -15.69 -38.21
N SER A 702 33.52 -16.16 -39.45
CA SER A 702 34.33 -15.67 -40.57
C SER A 702 33.56 -14.79 -41.56
N ILE A 703 32.24 -14.65 -41.37
CA ILE A 703 31.35 -13.85 -42.23
C ILE A 703 30.37 -13.03 -41.39
N ASP A 704 30.00 -11.85 -41.89
CA ASP A 704 29.06 -10.93 -41.25
C ASP A 704 27.63 -11.23 -41.69
N TYR A 705 27.06 -12.29 -41.12
CA TYR A 705 25.74 -12.80 -41.48
C TYR A 705 24.64 -11.72 -41.49
N LYS A 706 23.69 -11.85 -42.43
CA LYS A 706 22.41 -11.13 -42.39
C LYS A 706 21.33 -12.03 -41.79
N VAL A 707 20.47 -11.45 -40.97
CA VAL A 707 19.24 -12.08 -40.51
C VAL A 707 18.13 -11.82 -41.51
N GLN A 708 17.41 -12.86 -41.88
CA GLN A 708 16.18 -12.78 -42.65
C GLN A 708 15.03 -13.34 -41.82
N PHE A 709 14.05 -12.49 -41.53
CA PHE A 709 12.77 -12.88 -40.94
C PHE A 709 11.79 -13.21 -42.06
N GLN A 710 11.04 -14.29 -41.87
CA GLN A 710 10.00 -14.71 -42.80
C GLN A 710 8.71 -15.04 -42.05
N LEU A 711 7.58 -14.51 -42.53
CA LEU A 711 6.24 -14.95 -42.08
C LEU A 711 5.64 -15.90 -43.09
N TRP A 712 5.26 -17.09 -42.64
CA TRP A 712 4.72 -18.15 -43.48
C TRP A 712 3.28 -18.48 -43.09
N TYR A 713 2.41 -18.65 -44.07
CA TYR A 713 1.09 -19.26 -43.85
C TYR A 713 1.11 -20.75 -44.21
N ALA A 714 0.23 -21.52 -43.60
CA ALA A 714 0.22 -22.97 -43.76
C ALA A 714 -0.21 -23.36 -45.18
N GLY A 715 0.67 -24.04 -45.92
CA GLY A 715 0.38 -24.54 -47.27
C GLY A 715 0.78 -23.63 -48.43
N GLU A 716 1.37 -22.46 -48.14
CA GLU A 716 1.92 -21.55 -49.15
C GLU A 716 3.33 -21.98 -49.62
N GLU A 717 3.63 -21.75 -50.91
CA GLU A 717 4.94 -22.09 -51.51
C GLU A 717 6.01 -21.00 -51.28
N ALA A 718 5.62 -19.81 -50.80
CA ALA A 718 6.50 -18.67 -50.54
C ALA A 718 6.09 -17.92 -49.25
N PRO A 719 7.02 -17.22 -48.57
CA PRO A 719 6.69 -16.43 -47.40
C PRO A 719 5.82 -15.22 -47.77
N PHE A 720 4.86 -14.89 -46.92
CA PHE A 720 4.02 -13.70 -47.05
C PHE A 720 4.84 -12.42 -46.86
N LEU A 721 5.69 -12.39 -45.83
CA LEU A 721 6.61 -11.29 -45.55
C LEU A 721 8.03 -11.83 -45.51
N THR A 722 8.97 -11.11 -46.13
CA THR A 722 10.41 -11.34 -45.96
C THR A 722 11.08 -10.01 -45.65
N GLN A 723 11.79 -9.95 -44.54
CA GLN A 723 12.56 -8.77 -44.15
C GLN A 723 13.98 -9.18 -43.79
N THR A 724 14.97 -8.51 -44.39
CA THR A 724 16.39 -8.81 -44.17
C THR A 724 17.09 -7.63 -43.51
N ALA A 725 17.86 -7.90 -42.47
CA ALA A 725 18.69 -6.94 -41.75
C ALA A 725 20.08 -7.54 -41.50
N ALA A 726 21.10 -6.71 -41.30
CA ALA A 726 22.36 -7.21 -40.74
C ALA A 726 22.13 -7.69 -39.30
N ILE A 727 22.83 -8.73 -38.82
CA ILE A 727 22.77 -9.10 -37.38
C ILE A 727 23.05 -7.88 -36.50
N TRP A 728 24.00 -7.04 -36.92
CA TRP A 728 24.21 -5.71 -36.37
C TRP A 728 24.60 -4.77 -37.51
N PRO A 729 23.91 -3.63 -37.72
CA PRO A 729 24.41 -2.63 -38.64
C PRO A 729 25.62 -1.92 -38.00
N ASP A 730 26.80 -2.08 -38.63
CA ASP A 730 28.00 -1.23 -38.54
C ASP A 730 28.75 -1.06 -37.20
N VAL A 731 28.27 -1.57 -36.06
CA VAL A 731 28.92 -1.39 -34.73
C VAL A 731 29.78 -2.58 -34.30
N TYR A 732 29.22 -3.81 -34.26
CA TYR A 732 29.94 -5.01 -33.81
C TYR A 732 29.55 -6.26 -34.62
N PRO A 733 30.04 -6.37 -35.86
CA PRO A 733 29.63 -7.42 -36.79
C PRO A 733 30.20 -8.80 -36.38
N PRO A 734 29.56 -9.91 -36.79
CA PRO A 734 29.93 -11.26 -36.33
C PRO A 734 31.40 -11.63 -36.47
N THR A 735 32.12 -11.16 -37.50
CA THR A 735 33.56 -11.44 -37.67
C THR A 735 34.46 -10.93 -36.53
N GLN A 736 33.95 -10.01 -35.71
CA GLN A 736 34.64 -9.51 -34.53
C GLN A 736 34.41 -10.38 -33.28
N TRP A 737 33.40 -11.27 -33.31
CA TRP A 737 33.02 -12.06 -32.15
C TRP A 737 34.06 -13.16 -31.86
N GLN A 738 34.24 -13.48 -30.58
CA GLN A 738 35.13 -14.53 -30.11
C GLN A 738 34.36 -15.83 -29.87
N ALA A 739 35.05 -16.97 -29.92
CA ALA A 739 34.45 -18.24 -29.50
C ALA A 739 34.06 -18.18 -28.01
N GLY A 740 32.85 -18.63 -27.68
CA GLY A 740 32.21 -18.52 -26.38
C GLY A 740 31.53 -17.18 -26.09
N GLU A 741 31.53 -16.22 -27.02
CA GLU A 741 30.92 -14.91 -26.80
C GLU A 741 29.40 -14.93 -27.02
N ALA A 742 28.64 -14.34 -26.09
CA ALA A 742 27.20 -14.08 -26.25
C ALA A 742 26.93 -12.65 -26.72
N VAL A 743 25.96 -12.46 -27.62
CA VAL A 743 25.59 -11.15 -28.19
C VAL A 743 24.08 -11.13 -28.50
N ARG A 744 23.34 -10.11 -28.08
CA ARG A 744 21.92 -9.91 -28.42
C ARG A 744 21.76 -8.88 -29.50
N SER A 745 21.29 -9.28 -30.68
CA SER A 745 20.88 -8.32 -31.71
C SER A 745 19.40 -7.97 -31.57
N LEU A 746 19.06 -6.69 -31.69
CA LEU A 746 17.69 -6.19 -31.70
C LEU A 746 17.28 -5.87 -33.14
N HIS A 747 16.10 -6.34 -33.54
CA HIS A 747 15.53 -6.15 -34.87
C HIS A 747 14.09 -5.68 -34.76
N ARG A 748 13.64 -4.87 -35.70
CA ARG A 748 12.24 -4.49 -35.82
C ARG A 748 11.64 -5.09 -37.07
N LEU A 749 10.61 -5.93 -36.93
CA LEU A 749 9.89 -6.52 -38.05
C LEU A 749 8.67 -5.67 -38.38
N ILE A 750 8.63 -5.10 -39.59
CA ILE A 750 7.53 -4.25 -40.05
C ILE A 750 6.39 -5.13 -40.53
N ILE A 751 5.21 -4.98 -39.92
CA ILE A 751 4.06 -5.82 -40.19
C ILE A 751 3.07 -5.12 -41.10
N PRO A 752 2.76 -5.68 -42.29
CA PRO A 752 1.73 -5.11 -43.17
C PRO A 752 0.34 -5.10 -42.50
N ALA A 753 -0.43 -4.04 -42.75
CA ALA A 753 -1.80 -3.90 -42.22
C ALA A 753 -2.82 -4.82 -42.94
N ASP A 754 -2.52 -5.27 -44.16
CA ASP A 754 -3.35 -6.11 -45.03
C ASP A 754 -3.14 -7.62 -44.82
N MET A 755 -2.68 -8.02 -43.64
CA MET A 755 -2.47 -9.41 -43.26
C MET A 755 -3.72 -10.29 -43.43
N PRO A 756 -3.60 -11.50 -44.02
CA PRO A 756 -4.68 -12.48 -44.07
C PRO A 756 -5.24 -12.83 -42.68
N LEU A 757 -6.56 -12.66 -42.52
CA LEU A 757 -7.28 -12.90 -41.27
C LEU A 757 -7.68 -14.37 -41.13
N GLY A 758 -7.62 -14.91 -39.90
CA GLY A 758 -8.16 -16.24 -39.56
C GLY A 758 -7.17 -17.40 -39.62
N GLU A 759 -5.94 -17.17 -40.10
CA GLU A 759 -4.85 -18.14 -40.08
C GLU A 759 -3.70 -17.64 -39.19
N LYS A 760 -2.92 -18.57 -38.61
CA LYS A 760 -1.77 -18.25 -37.76
C LYS A 760 -0.50 -18.30 -38.60
N PRO A 761 0.19 -17.16 -38.86
CA PRO A 761 1.45 -17.21 -39.55
C PRO A 761 2.56 -17.73 -38.63
N GLU A 762 3.52 -18.46 -39.19
CA GLU A 762 4.73 -18.90 -38.51
C GLU A 762 5.85 -17.89 -38.76
N LEU A 763 6.49 -17.42 -37.69
CA LEU A 763 7.71 -16.61 -37.79
C LEU A 763 8.92 -17.53 -37.85
N ARG A 764 9.71 -17.40 -38.92
CA ARG A 764 10.95 -18.15 -39.14
C ARG A 764 12.14 -17.22 -39.30
N LEU A 765 13.31 -17.71 -38.88
CA LEU A 765 14.59 -17.03 -38.96
C LEU A 765 15.50 -17.75 -39.96
N GLN A 766 16.27 -17.00 -40.73
CA GLN A 766 17.34 -17.56 -41.55
C GLN A 766 18.56 -16.66 -41.50
N LEU A 767 19.76 -17.24 -41.52
CA LEU A 767 20.99 -16.49 -41.75
C LEU A 767 21.36 -16.55 -43.24
N LEU A 768 21.78 -15.42 -43.79
CA LEU A 768 22.27 -15.31 -45.16
C LEU A 768 23.73 -14.90 -45.17
N ASP A 769 24.49 -15.48 -46.09
CA ASP A 769 25.80 -14.97 -46.46
C ASP A 769 25.62 -13.65 -47.24
N PRO A 770 26.19 -12.52 -46.76
CA PRO A 770 26.02 -11.23 -47.41
C PRO A 770 26.63 -11.15 -48.81
N ALA A 771 27.64 -11.96 -49.12
CA ALA A 771 28.36 -11.92 -50.40
C ALA A 771 27.61 -12.67 -51.51
N THR A 772 26.97 -13.79 -51.18
CA THR A 772 26.25 -14.63 -52.14
C THR A 772 24.73 -14.44 -52.08
N GLY A 773 24.20 -13.94 -50.96
CA GLY A 773 22.77 -13.87 -50.68
C GLY A 773 22.14 -15.25 -50.39
N THR A 774 22.95 -16.30 -50.24
CA THR A 774 22.45 -17.66 -50.03
C THR A 774 22.24 -17.96 -48.54
N ALA A 775 21.26 -18.81 -48.26
CA ALA A 775 20.99 -19.32 -46.92
C ALA A 775 22.18 -20.10 -46.35
N VAL A 776 22.54 -19.79 -45.10
CA VAL A 776 23.51 -20.52 -44.30
C VAL A 776 22.83 -21.79 -43.76
N PRO A 777 23.48 -22.96 -43.84
CA PRO A 777 22.89 -24.21 -43.42
C PRO A 777 22.65 -24.24 -41.90
N LEU A 778 21.47 -24.72 -41.51
CA LEU A 778 21.15 -25.07 -40.14
C LEU A 778 21.70 -26.47 -39.86
N THR A 779 22.73 -26.59 -39.02
CA THR A 779 23.39 -27.86 -38.68
C THR A 779 22.75 -28.57 -37.49
N GLN A 780 22.02 -27.82 -36.65
CA GLN A 780 21.25 -28.34 -35.51
C GLN A 780 20.01 -27.46 -35.24
N GLY A 781 18.96 -28.03 -34.65
CA GLY A 781 17.76 -27.31 -34.22
C GLY A 781 16.74 -27.06 -35.33
N ASP A 782 15.82 -26.14 -35.09
CA ASP A 782 14.79 -25.67 -36.05
C ASP A 782 14.88 -24.15 -36.20
N ASN A 783 14.52 -23.62 -37.37
CA ASN A 783 14.57 -22.19 -37.64
C ASN A 783 13.22 -21.48 -37.43
N LYS A 784 12.18 -22.22 -37.00
CA LYS A 784 10.92 -21.66 -36.52
C LYS A 784 11.09 -21.00 -35.15
N LEU A 785 10.75 -19.71 -35.05
CA LEU A 785 10.80 -18.97 -33.80
C LEU A 785 9.49 -19.10 -33.01
N ALA A 786 8.33 -18.91 -33.65
CA ALA A 786 7.02 -19.04 -33.00
C ALA A 786 5.86 -19.18 -34.00
N ASP A 787 4.75 -19.73 -33.51
CA ASP A 787 3.42 -19.53 -34.11
C ASP A 787 2.86 -18.18 -33.66
N MET A 788 2.59 -17.28 -34.60
CA MET A 788 2.09 -15.94 -34.30
C MET A 788 0.57 -15.97 -34.14
N THR A 789 0.08 -15.30 -33.10
CA THR A 789 -1.35 -15.10 -32.87
C THR A 789 -1.76 -13.74 -33.38
N LEU A 790 -2.62 -13.73 -34.40
CA LEU A 790 -3.17 -12.49 -34.95
C LEU A 790 -4.15 -11.88 -33.94
N VAL A 791 -3.88 -10.64 -33.53
CA VAL A 791 -4.78 -9.84 -32.69
C VAL A 791 -5.36 -8.75 -33.57
N THR A 792 -6.62 -8.92 -33.95
CA THR A 792 -7.36 -7.99 -34.78
C THR A 792 -8.42 -7.28 -33.97
N ARG A 793 -8.72 -6.05 -34.34
CA ARG A 793 -9.91 -5.33 -33.90
C ARG A 793 -11.03 -5.50 -34.93
N ASP A 794 -12.27 -5.29 -34.50
CA ASP A 794 -13.40 -5.26 -35.42
C ASP A 794 -13.27 -4.00 -36.30
N TYR A 795 -13.07 -4.20 -37.60
CA TYR A 795 -13.00 -3.11 -38.57
C TYR A 795 -14.41 -2.72 -39.02
N SER A 796 -14.76 -1.43 -38.93
CA SER A 796 -16.03 -0.90 -39.44
C SER A 796 -15.78 -0.05 -40.67
N TYR A 797 -16.57 -0.28 -41.72
CA TYR A 797 -16.58 0.57 -42.93
C TYR A 797 -17.94 1.25 -43.12
N GLU A 798 -18.89 0.95 -42.24
CA GLU A 798 -20.22 1.56 -42.27
C GLU A 798 -20.15 2.90 -41.55
N VAL A 799 -20.53 3.96 -42.27
CA VAL A 799 -20.62 5.30 -41.69
C VAL A 799 -21.87 5.35 -40.79
N PRO A 800 -21.73 5.54 -39.48
CA PRO A 800 -22.88 5.68 -38.58
C PRO A 800 -23.65 6.98 -38.89
N PRO A 801 -24.89 7.14 -38.40
CA PRO A 801 -25.57 8.42 -38.48
C PRO A 801 -24.79 9.48 -37.68
N ILE A 802 -24.43 10.58 -38.33
CA ILE A 802 -23.67 11.69 -37.74
C ILE A 802 -24.59 12.91 -37.62
N SER A 803 -24.70 13.47 -36.42
CA SER A 803 -25.59 14.59 -36.10
C SER A 803 -25.05 15.91 -36.63
N GLN A 804 -23.73 16.13 -36.55
CA GLN A 804 -23.04 17.30 -37.10
C GLN A 804 -21.99 16.87 -38.13
N PRO A 805 -22.36 16.63 -39.40
CA PRO A 805 -21.43 16.24 -40.45
C PRO A 805 -20.32 17.29 -40.63
N GLN A 806 -19.10 16.82 -40.83
CA GLN A 806 -17.92 17.62 -41.18
C GLN A 806 -17.21 16.98 -42.37
N ASN A 807 -16.41 17.76 -43.08
CA ASN A 807 -15.54 17.24 -44.13
C ASN A 807 -14.17 17.90 -44.04
N ALA A 808 -13.51 17.67 -42.91
CA ALA A 808 -12.18 18.20 -42.66
C ALA A 808 -11.13 17.11 -42.83
N GLN A 809 -10.11 17.38 -43.63
CA GLN A 809 -8.98 16.49 -43.85
C GLN A 809 -7.80 16.89 -42.96
N PHE A 810 -7.18 15.89 -42.32
CA PHE A 810 -6.03 16.02 -41.45
C PHE A 810 -4.84 15.31 -42.10
N GLY A 811 -3.85 16.08 -42.53
CA GLY A 811 -2.76 15.59 -43.38
C GLY A 811 -3.29 14.99 -44.69
N ASP A 812 -2.63 13.94 -45.19
CA ASP A 812 -3.03 13.28 -46.44
C ASP A 812 -3.89 12.02 -46.22
N SER A 813 -3.91 11.47 -44.99
CA SER A 813 -4.42 10.12 -44.73
C SER A 813 -5.68 10.04 -43.87
N ILE A 814 -6.11 11.11 -43.20
CA ILE A 814 -7.23 11.06 -42.24
C ILE A 814 -8.28 12.13 -42.57
N ARG A 815 -9.56 11.76 -42.50
CA ARG A 815 -10.71 12.66 -42.66
C ARG A 815 -11.61 12.60 -41.43
N LEU A 816 -12.05 13.74 -40.92
CA LEU A 816 -13.15 13.84 -39.96
C LEU A 816 -14.47 13.95 -40.72
N LEU A 817 -15.34 12.94 -40.58
CA LEU A 817 -16.68 12.86 -41.16
C LEU A 817 -17.73 13.67 -40.39
N GLY A 818 -17.44 14.00 -39.13
CA GLY A 818 -18.28 14.83 -38.27
C GLY A 818 -18.22 14.43 -36.82
N TYR A 819 -19.16 14.95 -36.03
CA TYR A 819 -19.20 14.73 -34.58
C TYR A 819 -20.62 14.74 -34.03
N ASP A 820 -20.76 14.15 -32.85
CA ASP A 820 -21.95 14.24 -32.00
C ASP A 820 -21.54 14.87 -30.67
N LEU A 821 -22.42 15.70 -30.12
CA LEU A 821 -22.23 16.33 -28.82
C LEU A 821 -23.48 16.04 -27.99
N ALA A 822 -23.31 15.50 -26.78
CA ALA A 822 -24.44 15.13 -25.93
C ALA A 822 -25.25 16.37 -25.50
N ASP A 823 -24.54 17.41 -25.04
CA ASP A 823 -25.09 18.70 -24.65
C ASP A 823 -24.09 19.81 -25.03
N ASP A 824 -24.59 20.95 -25.50
CA ASP A 824 -23.79 22.15 -25.78
C ASP A 824 -23.69 23.10 -24.58
N THR A 825 -24.35 22.74 -23.47
CA THR A 825 -24.37 23.47 -22.19
C THR A 825 -23.97 22.54 -21.04
N VAL A 826 -22.98 22.90 -20.23
CA VAL A 826 -22.38 22.04 -19.18
C VAL A 826 -21.98 22.83 -17.94
N GLN A 827 -22.01 22.22 -16.74
CA GLN A 827 -21.63 22.90 -15.50
C GLN A 827 -20.14 22.73 -15.11
N PRO A 828 -19.53 23.65 -14.35
CA PRO A 828 -18.21 23.45 -13.77
C PRO A 828 -18.16 22.18 -12.91
N GLY A 829 -17.15 21.33 -13.13
CA GLY A 829 -17.03 20.02 -12.47
C GLY A 829 -17.75 18.87 -13.19
N GLU A 830 -18.52 19.14 -14.26
CA GLU A 830 -19.12 18.11 -15.10
C GLU A 830 -18.21 17.71 -16.28
N THR A 831 -18.64 16.67 -17.00
CA THR A 831 -17.91 16.10 -18.13
C THR A 831 -18.65 16.37 -19.43
N LEU A 832 -18.00 17.03 -20.38
CA LEU A 832 -18.51 17.18 -21.75
C LEU A 832 -18.28 15.87 -22.53
N ARG A 833 -19.35 15.32 -23.10
CA ARG A 833 -19.31 14.10 -23.92
C ARG A 833 -19.36 14.43 -25.40
N LEU A 834 -18.25 14.15 -26.09
CA LEU A 834 -18.03 14.39 -27.52
C LEU A 834 -17.76 13.05 -28.21
N THR A 835 -18.39 12.80 -29.36
CA THR A 835 -18.06 11.66 -30.21
C THR A 835 -17.58 12.18 -31.55
N LEU A 836 -16.40 11.75 -31.99
CA LEU A 836 -15.80 12.10 -33.28
C LEU A 836 -15.87 10.90 -34.23
N TYR A 837 -16.13 11.16 -35.50
CA TYR A 837 -16.19 10.13 -36.54
C TYR A 837 -15.07 10.33 -37.54
N TRP A 838 -14.06 9.47 -37.49
CA TRP A 838 -12.91 9.53 -38.37
C TRP A 838 -13.02 8.52 -39.51
N GLN A 839 -12.42 8.84 -40.66
CA GLN A 839 -12.22 7.96 -41.79
C GLN A 839 -10.76 7.94 -42.20
N ALA A 840 -10.17 6.76 -42.34
CA ALA A 840 -8.87 6.59 -42.99
C ALA A 840 -9.04 6.66 -44.51
N LEU A 841 -8.35 7.59 -45.17
CA LEU A 841 -8.30 7.68 -46.64
C LEU A 841 -7.28 6.66 -47.19
N GLU A 842 -6.15 6.56 -46.51
CA GLU A 842 -5.10 5.57 -46.67
C GLU A 842 -4.64 5.17 -45.27
N THR A 843 -3.82 4.11 -45.15
CA THR A 843 -3.22 3.78 -43.85
C THR A 843 -2.30 4.92 -43.41
N PRO A 844 -2.59 5.59 -42.27
CA PRO A 844 -1.76 6.68 -41.78
C PRO A 844 -0.30 6.24 -41.57
N PRO A 845 0.70 7.00 -42.04
CA PRO A 845 2.11 6.59 -41.97
C PRO A 845 2.72 6.68 -40.56
N GLY A 846 1.96 7.18 -39.58
CA GLY A 846 2.40 7.35 -38.20
C GLY A 846 1.26 7.20 -37.20
N HIS A 847 1.60 7.33 -35.91
CA HIS A 847 0.65 7.22 -34.80
C HIS A 847 0.35 8.61 -34.21
N TYR A 848 -0.82 9.14 -34.55
CA TYR A 848 -1.23 10.49 -34.18
C TYR A 848 -2.09 10.48 -32.91
N THR A 849 -1.91 11.52 -32.11
CA THR A 849 -2.72 11.83 -30.94
C THR A 849 -3.69 12.94 -31.31
N VAL A 850 -4.96 12.78 -30.98
CA VAL A 850 -5.96 13.85 -31.13
C VAL A 850 -6.09 14.60 -29.83
N PHE A 851 -6.04 15.92 -29.93
CA PHE A 851 -6.36 16.84 -28.84
C PHE A 851 -7.75 17.42 -29.02
N ASN A 852 -8.45 17.61 -27.89
CA ASN A 852 -9.70 18.32 -27.80
C ASN A 852 -9.54 19.45 -26.79
N HIS A 853 -9.59 20.71 -27.24
CA HIS A 853 -9.40 21.87 -26.38
C HIS A 853 -10.69 22.67 -26.25
N ILE A 854 -11.05 23.01 -25.01
CA ILE A 854 -12.07 24.00 -24.69
C ILE A 854 -11.33 25.30 -24.37
N ALA A 855 -11.47 26.31 -25.22
CA ALA A 855 -10.69 27.54 -25.14
C ALA A 855 -11.58 28.79 -25.11
N ALA A 856 -11.19 29.77 -24.30
CA ALA A 856 -11.82 31.09 -24.27
C ALA A 856 -11.51 31.89 -25.55
N LEU A 857 -12.24 33.01 -25.76
CA LEU A 857 -12.07 33.88 -26.93
C LEU A 857 -10.65 34.49 -27.05
N ASP A 858 -9.92 34.61 -25.94
CA ASP A 858 -8.53 35.06 -25.90
C ASP A 858 -7.51 33.96 -26.24
N GLY A 859 -7.98 32.74 -26.50
CA GLY A 859 -7.17 31.57 -26.83
C GLY A 859 -6.70 30.75 -25.63
N ARG A 860 -7.02 31.16 -24.40
CA ARG A 860 -6.68 30.41 -23.18
C ARG A 860 -7.48 29.11 -23.10
N ILE A 861 -6.79 27.98 -22.98
CA ILE A 861 -7.40 26.66 -22.79
C ILE A 861 -7.85 26.53 -21.32
N VAL A 862 -9.12 26.17 -21.11
CA VAL A 862 -9.73 25.97 -19.78
C VAL A 862 -9.98 24.51 -19.44
N ALA A 863 -10.07 23.65 -20.45
CA ALA A 863 -10.08 22.20 -20.30
C ALA A 863 -9.56 21.54 -21.59
N GLN A 864 -8.95 20.38 -21.46
CA GLN A 864 -8.42 19.63 -22.60
C GLN A 864 -8.42 18.12 -22.37
N LEU A 865 -8.41 17.38 -23.47
CA LEU A 865 -8.21 15.94 -23.49
C LEU A 865 -7.41 15.55 -24.73
N ASP A 866 -6.28 14.88 -24.50
CA ASP A 866 -5.39 14.38 -25.55
C ASP A 866 -5.30 12.86 -25.43
N GLY A 867 -5.38 12.15 -26.56
CA GLY A 867 -5.30 10.70 -26.56
C GLY A 867 -5.42 10.08 -27.94
N LEU A 868 -5.33 8.75 -27.98
CA LEU A 868 -5.45 7.99 -29.23
C LEU A 868 -6.88 8.08 -29.78
N PRO A 869 -7.06 8.43 -31.07
CA PRO A 869 -8.38 8.47 -31.69
C PRO A 869 -9.02 7.07 -31.68
N GLY A 870 -10.21 6.98 -31.07
CA GLY A 870 -10.97 5.74 -30.89
C GLY A 870 -10.28 4.73 -29.97
N GLY A 871 -9.28 5.17 -29.18
CA GLY A 871 -8.43 4.27 -28.40
C GLY A 871 -7.53 3.38 -29.26
N THR A 872 -7.33 3.71 -30.54
CA THR A 872 -6.55 2.92 -31.49
C THR A 872 -5.38 3.71 -32.06
N LEU A 873 -4.29 3.02 -32.38
CA LEU A 873 -3.14 3.61 -33.04
C LEU A 873 -3.47 3.90 -34.51
N THR A 874 -3.35 5.15 -34.98
CA THR A 874 -3.76 5.54 -36.34
C THR A 874 -3.05 4.74 -37.44
N GLY A 875 -1.77 4.39 -37.27
CA GLY A 875 -1.06 3.50 -38.21
C GLY A 875 -1.63 2.09 -38.37
N THR A 876 -2.62 1.69 -37.55
CA THR A 876 -3.36 0.42 -37.71
C THR A 876 -4.69 0.59 -38.46
N TRP A 877 -4.98 1.78 -38.97
CA TRP A 877 -6.21 2.04 -39.72
C TRP A 877 -6.08 1.57 -41.16
N LEU A 878 -7.13 0.92 -41.67
CA LEU A 878 -7.19 0.42 -43.03
C LEU A 878 -7.84 1.44 -43.97
N PRO A 879 -7.47 1.48 -45.26
CA PRO A 879 -8.10 2.39 -46.21
C PRO A 879 -9.62 2.23 -46.25
N GLY A 880 -10.34 3.35 -46.08
CA GLY A 880 -11.81 3.43 -46.06
C GLY A 880 -12.45 3.16 -44.70
N GLU A 881 -11.67 2.78 -43.69
CA GLU A 881 -12.18 2.43 -42.37
C GLU A 881 -12.75 3.62 -41.60
N ILE A 882 -13.80 3.37 -40.82
CA ILE A 882 -14.49 4.32 -39.95
C ILE A 882 -14.18 4.04 -38.48
N ILE A 883 -13.76 5.07 -37.75
CA ILE A 883 -13.41 5.02 -36.33
C ILE A 883 -14.35 5.94 -35.55
N VAL A 884 -15.04 5.35 -34.57
CA VAL A 884 -15.87 6.08 -33.60
C VAL A 884 -15.03 6.37 -32.37
N ASP A 885 -14.91 7.65 -32.04
CA ASP A 885 -13.98 8.16 -31.02
C ASP A 885 -14.74 8.94 -29.95
N GLU A 886 -15.09 8.24 -28.86
CA GLU A 886 -15.82 8.80 -27.72
C GLU A 886 -14.86 9.49 -26.74
N ARG A 887 -15.21 10.72 -26.34
CA ARG A 887 -14.37 11.63 -25.56
C ARG A 887 -15.14 12.21 -24.39
N GLU A 888 -14.55 12.08 -23.21
CA GLU A 888 -15.08 12.62 -21.95
C GLU A 888 -14.14 13.71 -21.41
N ILE A 889 -14.45 14.97 -21.67
CA ILE A 889 -13.61 16.12 -21.30
C ILE A 889 -14.11 16.69 -19.97
N LEU A 890 -13.33 16.49 -18.90
CA LEU A 890 -13.68 16.99 -17.56
C LEU A 890 -13.43 18.50 -17.45
N LEU A 891 -14.45 19.24 -17.02
CA LEU A 891 -14.34 20.66 -16.69
C LEU A 891 -13.92 20.83 -15.23
N GLY A 892 -12.91 21.67 -14.97
CA GLY A 892 -12.53 22.04 -13.62
C GLY A 892 -13.67 22.75 -12.88
N ALA A 893 -13.77 22.54 -11.56
CA ALA A 893 -14.76 23.23 -10.72
C ALA A 893 -14.53 24.75 -10.60
N ASP A 894 -13.36 25.22 -11.05
CA ASP A 894 -12.91 26.60 -11.06
C ASP A 894 -13.07 27.30 -12.43
N VAL A 895 -13.58 26.58 -13.44
CA VAL A 895 -13.86 27.16 -14.76
C VAL A 895 -15.01 28.16 -14.64
N GLY A 896 -14.78 29.40 -15.11
CA GLY A 896 -15.76 30.48 -15.05
C GLY A 896 -16.90 30.29 -16.06
N ASP A 897 -18.04 30.91 -15.77
CA ASP A 897 -19.20 30.95 -16.65
C ASP A 897 -18.88 31.69 -17.97
N GLY A 898 -19.48 31.22 -19.08
CA GLY A 898 -19.35 31.88 -20.38
C GLY A 898 -19.26 30.93 -21.57
N ARG A 899 -18.96 31.50 -22.75
CA ARG A 899 -18.85 30.78 -24.01
C ARG A 899 -17.41 30.43 -24.35
N TYR A 900 -17.20 29.17 -24.75
CA TYR A 900 -15.91 28.61 -25.07
C TYR A 900 -15.95 27.89 -26.41
N ALA A 901 -14.86 27.95 -27.18
CA ALA A 901 -14.72 27.24 -28.43
C ALA A 901 -14.18 25.82 -28.18
N LEU A 902 -14.87 24.80 -28.70
CA LEU A 902 -14.40 23.43 -28.73
C LEU A 902 -13.58 23.21 -30.02
N ARG A 903 -12.31 22.84 -29.86
CA ARG A 903 -11.35 22.66 -30.95
C ARG A 903 -10.82 21.24 -30.99
N VAL A 904 -10.51 20.76 -32.20
CA VAL A 904 -9.91 19.44 -32.43
C VAL A 904 -8.70 19.55 -33.34
N GLY A 905 -7.67 18.74 -33.08
CA GLY A 905 -6.54 18.56 -33.99
C GLY A 905 -5.82 17.25 -33.77
N LEU A 906 -4.92 16.90 -34.69
CA LEU A 906 -4.07 15.70 -34.62
C LEU A 906 -2.60 16.12 -34.63
N TYR A 907 -1.77 15.44 -33.87
CA TYR A 907 -0.32 15.66 -33.83
C TYR A 907 0.47 14.37 -33.61
N ASP A 908 1.73 14.37 -34.03
CA ASP A 908 2.67 13.30 -33.72
C ASP A 908 3.23 13.50 -32.31
N ALA A 909 3.01 12.56 -31.39
CA ALA A 909 3.44 12.71 -30.00
C ALA A 909 4.96 12.58 -29.79
N GLY A 910 5.68 11.95 -30.74
CA GLY A 910 7.13 11.82 -30.71
C GLY A 910 7.84 13.10 -31.16
N MET A 911 7.28 13.82 -32.13
CA MET A 911 7.88 15.04 -32.69
C MET A 911 7.19 16.34 -32.23
N GLY A 912 5.96 16.27 -31.72
CA GLY A 912 5.14 17.43 -31.36
C GLY A 912 4.55 18.18 -32.55
N GLU A 913 4.71 17.68 -33.77
CA GLU A 913 4.25 18.32 -35.01
C GLU A 913 2.76 18.07 -35.26
N ARG A 914 1.99 19.12 -35.56
CA ARG A 914 0.56 19.02 -35.86
C ARG A 914 0.34 18.67 -37.33
N LEU A 915 -0.71 17.88 -37.59
CA LEU A 915 -1.15 17.60 -38.94
C LEU A 915 -1.92 18.81 -39.51
N PRO A 916 -1.55 19.29 -40.72
CA PRO A 916 -2.31 20.33 -41.39
C PRO A 916 -3.78 19.97 -41.54
N VAL A 917 -4.67 20.94 -41.29
CA VAL A 917 -6.11 20.73 -41.37
C VAL A 917 -6.69 21.52 -42.52
N ILE A 918 -7.39 20.85 -43.44
CA ILE A 918 -8.05 21.45 -44.61
C ILE A 918 -9.55 21.21 -44.51
N MET A 919 -10.34 22.28 -44.55
CA MET A 919 -11.80 22.22 -44.62
C MET A 919 -12.28 23.16 -45.74
N ASP A 920 -13.16 22.67 -46.61
CA ASP A 920 -13.65 23.43 -47.79
C ASP A 920 -12.54 24.05 -48.64
N ASP A 921 -11.48 23.27 -48.91
CA ASP A 921 -10.26 23.69 -49.63
C ASP A 921 -9.48 24.85 -48.97
N GLN A 922 -9.73 25.14 -47.69
CA GLN A 922 -9.02 26.16 -46.90
C GLN A 922 -8.27 25.55 -45.72
N ALA A 923 -6.98 25.89 -45.62
CA ALA A 923 -6.14 25.53 -44.48
C ALA A 923 -6.62 26.25 -43.22
N GLN A 924 -6.79 25.50 -42.13
CA GLN A 924 -7.23 26.03 -40.85
C GLN A 924 -6.06 26.61 -40.05
N ILE A 925 -6.34 27.65 -39.27
CA ILE A 925 -5.32 28.35 -38.49
C ILE A 925 -4.84 27.48 -37.33
N ASN A 926 -3.52 27.37 -37.16
CA ASN A 926 -2.85 26.56 -36.11
C ASN A 926 -3.12 25.05 -36.20
N ASP A 927 -3.44 24.55 -37.39
CA ASP A 927 -3.62 23.12 -37.66
C ASP A 927 -4.65 22.47 -36.71
N GLN A 928 -5.77 23.18 -36.51
CA GLN A 928 -6.88 22.74 -35.68
C GLN A 928 -8.20 23.23 -36.25
N LEU A 929 -9.26 22.44 -36.07
CA LEU A 929 -10.62 22.78 -36.47
C LEU A 929 -11.43 23.22 -35.25
N VAL A 930 -12.22 24.30 -35.37
CA VAL A 930 -13.24 24.67 -34.37
C VAL A 930 -14.51 23.91 -34.71
N LEU A 931 -14.98 23.05 -33.80
CA LEU A 931 -16.17 22.23 -34.01
C LEU A 931 -17.46 23.01 -33.74
N THR A 932 -17.53 23.69 -32.59
CA THR A 932 -18.64 24.54 -32.16
C THR A 932 -18.21 25.44 -30.99
N GLU A 933 -19.10 26.34 -30.58
CA GLU A 933 -19.07 26.97 -29.26
C GLU A 933 -19.92 26.14 -28.27
N ILE A 934 -19.50 26.10 -27.01
CA ILE A 934 -20.24 25.54 -25.87
C ILE A 934 -20.44 26.62 -24.80
N GLU A 935 -21.49 26.49 -24.00
CA GLU A 935 -21.84 27.40 -22.91
C GLU A 935 -21.61 26.71 -21.55
N ILE A 936 -20.87 27.37 -20.66
CA ILE A 936 -20.63 26.89 -19.29
C ILE A 936 -21.48 27.73 -18.34
N GLU A 937 -22.44 27.10 -17.66
CA GLU A 937 -23.37 27.75 -16.73
C GLU A 937 -23.39 27.06 -15.34
N PRO A 938 -23.71 27.79 -14.25
CA PRO A 938 -23.72 27.24 -12.88
C PRO A 938 -24.81 26.20 -12.57
#